data_AF-A0A3S3SAN9-F1
#
_entry.id   AF-A0A3S3SAN9-F1
#
_cell.length_a   1.000
_cell.length_b   1.000
_cell.length_c   1.000
_cell.angle_alpha   90.00
_cell.angle_beta   90.00
_cell.angle_gamma   90.00
#
_symmetry.space_group_name_H-M   'P 1'
#
loop_
_entity.id
_entity.type
_entity.pdbx_description
1 polymer ?
#
loop_
_entity_poly.entity_id
_entity_poly.type
_entity_poly.pdbx_seq_one_letter_code
_entity_poly.pdbx_strand_id
1 'polypeptide(L)'
;MNRLAIFISDLISDKILQAYGDGEGEVRLIFHGPPQELLADVFSLLTREGTAAQSVPILLLVPALAPGEANPPAGVSGRCDDTHLLNLRNSPSQPTFLALVSPGQHSMRSVTSTTDEFGVAASNNGGNVPFEDWWADGFVRELVRAGVDQAGIQDQQRDDAQSLVGRAAAAADEMDAERTQRAAAWRVLSRLFSIEPGSQGLTPAQQLSLVCGMPPMRDGKLSPREQVAVLEKIADAMSDGFGPGIRRAQEDASDEDSAHLDAFLAHLRGACDVPTAFERATASYYAPSNGLDMPVASPWWRALTTEKWSELLTEDAAAQGDIRMGCSNALVPLGKGMPVLVENKVALTFETVGPDATGTLVSIERGSKGNKIGEVRAGEEEAVFLDDAPPSHGAPVRYVASAEGFKPGAIKVVSLATWKPGIFVACRLARKLTAPRKPPRRPKASPAFETSLVVPGGGRYELLIFTSPGVELDAAATGTSDDAQDHIDAVQQLTVRSVREGFHQVEIEAETNYQVDIGFSRVVPDGSVLHETCRVFIAVEDVVEQGCRSEFERLIRANRRVIEPSEAKPVVQLNRSARSSSLQDWMLAEDAAGSSYLPIVLADDYVDAWVQPVWGTGTGPIFSTGRFIQDPRPDAAEFQPPPGFVEARQQLAARTRGTGDQTGLMESAELGRWLANDDEFRSLVERYLDAYHAWLAADPDVACWVDVAIVTSLEDDRRTISRIPDAIILSPLHPLRLAWHAVAQGVLLETESRGDPCPAVSVLDPDCVPDLLTLALRSPGGIERIDFLAVENGTDYWSVLWNGDRLGRLPNRSRLAPFGEAFGISVGGISVGFSAAQVGRALEDVSGLLSAKPVIGVVVASAGGTTDACNEGLINWCSDRYRDVGGRPPRQAAGPRFVEIYDHRDAESRPDDATIANLSE
;
A
#
# COMPACT_ATOMS: atom_id res chain seq x y z
N MET A 1 -1.54 -7.97 -46.10
CA MET A 1 -2.81 -7.88 -45.35
C MET A 1 -2.48 -8.17 -43.89
N ASN A 2 -3.02 -7.38 -42.98
CA ASN A 2 -2.71 -7.49 -41.56
C ASN A 2 -3.26 -8.82 -40.98
N ARG A 3 -2.41 -9.61 -40.31
CA ARG A 3 -2.78 -10.94 -39.79
C ARG A 3 -3.69 -10.89 -38.56
N LEU A 4 -3.54 -9.87 -37.72
CA LEU A 4 -4.47 -9.63 -36.61
C LEU A 4 -5.88 -9.32 -37.17
N ALA A 5 -5.97 -8.51 -38.23
CA ALA A 5 -7.25 -8.23 -38.87
C ALA A 5 -7.90 -9.49 -39.50
N ILE A 6 -7.11 -10.41 -40.06
CA ILE A 6 -7.60 -11.70 -40.56
C ILE A 6 -8.19 -12.52 -39.41
N PHE A 7 -7.43 -12.68 -38.32
CA PHE A 7 -7.90 -13.44 -37.16
C PHE A 7 -9.19 -12.87 -36.55
N ILE A 8 -9.27 -11.54 -36.41
CA ILE A 8 -10.49 -10.86 -35.94
C ILE A 8 -11.64 -11.09 -36.94
N SER A 9 -11.39 -11.04 -38.25
CA SER A 9 -12.43 -11.27 -39.26
C SER A 9 -12.97 -12.71 -39.23
N ASP A 10 -12.12 -13.70 -38.92
CA ASP A 10 -12.51 -15.09 -38.77
C ASP A 10 -13.39 -15.27 -37.51
N LEU A 11 -12.99 -14.68 -36.37
CA LEU A 11 -13.79 -14.70 -35.14
C LEU A 11 -15.17 -14.06 -35.32
N ILE A 12 -15.23 -12.91 -36.02
CA ILE A 12 -16.50 -12.26 -36.34
C ILE A 12 -17.35 -13.14 -37.26
N SER A 13 -16.74 -13.78 -38.26
CA SER A 13 -17.46 -14.67 -39.19
C SER A 13 -18.05 -15.88 -38.47
N ASP A 14 -17.30 -16.48 -37.54
CA ASP A 14 -17.78 -17.59 -36.70
C ASP A 14 -18.93 -17.16 -35.79
N LYS A 15 -18.85 -15.95 -35.19
CA LYS A 15 -19.93 -15.40 -34.38
C LYS A 15 -21.19 -15.11 -35.22
N ILE A 16 -21.03 -14.61 -36.45
CA ILE A 16 -22.14 -14.43 -37.41
C ILE A 16 -22.79 -15.79 -37.70
N LEU A 17 -22.00 -16.83 -38.01
CA LEU A 17 -22.51 -18.18 -38.28
C LEU A 17 -23.26 -18.77 -37.08
N GLN A 18 -22.77 -18.57 -35.87
CA GLN A 18 -23.44 -19.01 -34.64
C GLN A 18 -24.78 -18.27 -34.42
N ALA A 19 -24.82 -16.96 -34.69
CA ALA A 19 -26.04 -16.17 -34.57
C ALA A 19 -27.10 -16.52 -35.63
N TYR A 20 -26.69 -17.08 -36.77
CA TYR A 20 -27.55 -17.38 -37.93
C TYR A 20 -28.27 -18.75 -37.91
N GLY A 21 -28.23 -19.50 -36.80
CA GLY A 21 -28.74 -20.88 -36.72
C GLY A 21 -30.13 -21.10 -37.37
N ASP A 22 -30.20 -22.10 -38.27
CA ASP A 22 -31.36 -22.55 -39.07
C ASP A 22 -32.09 -21.54 -39.98
N GLY A 23 -31.49 -20.37 -40.27
CA GLY A 23 -31.74 -19.64 -41.52
C GLY A 23 -32.91 -18.64 -41.59
N GLU A 24 -33.61 -18.34 -40.47
CA GLU A 24 -34.67 -17.30 -40.42
C GLU A 24 -34.55 -16.34 -39.21
N GLY A 25 -33.34 -16.15 -38.66
CA GLY A 25 -33.10 -15.27 -37.52
C GLY A 25 -32.74 -13.81 -37.89
N GLU A 26 -33.30 -12.85 -37.14
CA GLU A 26 -32.83 -11.45 -37.12
C GLU A 26 -31.48 -11.37 -36.37
N VAL A 27 -30.45 -10.79 -37.00
CA VAL A 27 -29.11 -10.67 -36.40
C VAL A 27 -28.73 -9.21 -36.22
N ARG A 28 -28.64 -8.78 -34.96
CA ARG A 28 -28.20 -7.43 -34.59
C ARG A 28 -26.97 -7.51 -33.70
N LEU A 29 -25.81 -7.26 -34.27
CA LEU A 29 -24.54 -7.44 -33.58
C LEU A 29 -23.72 -6.15 -33.59
N ILE A 30 -23.03 -5.88 -32.49
CA ILE A 30 -22.03 -4.82 -32.37
C ILE A 30 -20.72 -5.45 -31.92
N PHE A 31 -19.67 -5.24 -32.71
CA PHE A 31 -18.31 -5.65 -32.38
C PHE A 31 -17.51 -4.43 -31.90
N HIS A 32 -17.06 -4.49 -30.65
CA HIS A 32 -16.13 -3.52 -30.07
C HIS A 32 -14.71 -4.01 -30.28
N GLY A 33 -13.95 -3.28 -31.11
CA GLY A 33 -12.70 -3.78 -31.69
C GLY A 33 -11.53 -2.82 -31.56
N PRO A 34 -10.45 -3.08 -32.33
CA PRO A 34 -9.27 -2.22 -32.38
C PRO A 34 -9.57 -0.84 -33.01
N PRO A 35 -8.60 0.09 -33.01
CA PRO A 35 -8.72 1.39 -33.66
C PRO A 35 -9.11 1.29 -35.14
N GLN A 36 -9.61 2.41 -35.67
CA GLN A 36 -10.12 2.50 -37.04
C GLN A 36 -9.11 2.03 -38.10
N GLU A 37 -7.80 2.21 -37.87
CA GLU A 37 -6.74 1.75 -38.79
C GLU A 37 -6.76 0.23 -39.00
N LEU A 38 -7.08 -0.56 -37.97
CA LEU A 38 -7.18 -2.02 -38.04
C LEU A 38 -8.58 -2.48 -38.43
N LEU A 39 -9.63 -1.80 -37.94
CA LEU A 39 -11.01 -2.13 -38.31
C LEU A 39 -11.31 -1.91 -39.79
N ALA A 40 -10.63 -0.98 -40.46
CA ALA A 40 -10.75 -0.80 -41.90
C ALA A 40 -10.29 -2.03 -42.69
N ASP A 41 -9.25 -2.72 -42.22
CA ASP A 41 -8.76 -3.98 -42.80
C ASP A 41 -9.75 -5.13 -42.52
N VAL A 42 -10.27 -5.21 -41.28
CA VAL A 42 -11.31 -6.19 -40.90
C VAL A 42 -12.56 -6.02 -41.77
N PHE A 43 -13.04 -4.78 -41.93
CA PHE A 43 -14.18 -4.45 -42.79
C PHE A 43 -13.93 -4.89 -44.23
N SER A 44 -12.76 -4.59 -44.77
CA SER A 44 -12.39 -4.97 -46.14
C SER A 44 -12.37 -6.50 -46.30
N LEU A 45 -11.90 -7.25 -45.30
CA LEU A 45 -11.92 -8.72 -45.32
C LEU A 45 -13.34 -9.30 -45.27
N LEU A 46 -14.19 -8.79 -44.38
CA LEU A 46 -15.56 -9.28 -44.20
C LEU A 46 -16.44 -9.02 -45.43
N THR A 47 -16.19 -7.93 -46.16
CA THR A 47 -16.98 -7.51 -47.33
C THR A 47 -16.51 -8.12 -48.66
N ARG A 48 -15.45 -8.94 -48.68
CA ARG A 48 -14.97 -9.61 -49.92
C ARG A 48 -15.96 -10.63 -50.44
N GLU A 49 -15.96 -10.82 -51.76
CA GLU A 49 -16.79 -11.83 -52.41
C GLU A 49 -16.43 -13.26 -51.95
N GLY A 50 -17.43 -14.04 -51.50
CA GLY A 50 -17.28 -15.45 -51.10
C GLY A 50 -17.11 -15.73 -49.60
N THR A 51 -17.30 -14.74 -48.72
CA THR A 51 -17.24 -14.93 -47.25
C THR A 51 -18.61 -15.32 -46.68
N ALA A 52 -18.62 -16.05 -45.55
CA ALA A 52 -19.84 -16.39 -44.82
C ALA A 52 -20.60 -15.13 -44.32
N ALA A 53 -19.90 -14.02 -44.14
CA ALA A 53 -20.44 -12.72 -43.73
C ALA A 53 -21.35 -12.05 -44.79
N GLN A 54 -21.43 -12.55 -46.03
CA GLN A 54 -22.32 -11.99 -47.06
C GLN A 54 -23.81 -12.04 -46.74
N SER A 55 -24.22 -12.87 -45.78
CA SER A 55 -25.60 -12.95 -45.32
C SER A 55 -26.01 -11.79 -44.42
N VAL A 56 -25.05 -10.99 -43.90
CA VAL A 56 -25.30 -9.87 -42.98
C VAL A 56 -24.63 -8.58 -43.48
N PRO A 57 -25.36 -7.46 -43.61
CA PRO A 57 -24.75 -6.16 -43.90
C PRO A 57 -23.74 -5.75 -42.82
N ILE A 58 -22.51 -5.44 -43.24
CA ILE A 58 -21.40 -5.03 -42.36
C ILE A 58 -21.27 -3.51 -42.39
N LEU A 59 -21.31 -2.87 -41.24
CA LEU A 59 -21.28 -1.42 -41.11
C LEU A 59 -20.02 -1.01 -40.34
N LEU A 60 -19.13 -0.23 -40.97
CA LEU A 60 -17.99 0.36 -40.28
C LEU A 60 -18.39 1.73 -39.74
N LEU A 61 -18.46 1.86 -38.42
CA LEU A 61 -18.77 3.13 -37.77
C LEU A 61 -17.57 4.08 -37.87
N VAL A 62 -17.82 5.30 -38.35
CA VAL A 62 -16.81 6.35 -38.45
C VAL A 62 -17.29 7.62 -37.75
N PRO A 63 -16.40 8.44 -37.15
CA PRO A 63 -16.83 9.65 -36.43
C PRO A 63 -17.58 10.64 -37.33
N ALA A 64 -17.16 10.74 -38.59
CA ALA A 64 -17.82 11.52 -39.62
C ALA A 64 -17.52 10.90 -41.00
N LEU A 65 -18.51 10.92 -41.89
CA LEU A 65 -18.34 10.54 -43.29
C LEU A 65 -17.50 11.59 -44.04
N ALA A 66 -16.75 11.15 -45.05
CA ALA A 66 -16.00 12.08 -45.88
C ALA A 66 -16.95 13.02 -46.66
N PRO A 67 -16.52 14.25 -47.01
CA PRO A 67 -17.35 15.17 -47.78
C PRO A 67 -17.82 14.54 -49.11
N GLY A 68 -19.14 14.39 -49.27
CA GLY A 68 -19.76 13.77 -50.46
C GLY A 68 -20.01 12.26 -50.35
N GLU A 69 -19.57 11.62 -49.26
CA GLU A 69 -19.92 10.25 -48.90
C GLU A 69 -21.27 10.24 -48.16
N ALA A 70 -22.15 9.30 -48.49
CA ALA A 70 -23.46 9.15 -47.85
C ALA A 70 -23.54 7.78 -47.17
N ASN A 71 -24.34 7.70 -46.11
CA ASN A 71 -24.62 6.42 -45.44
C ASN A 71 -25.14 5.37 -46.46
N PRO A 72 -24.75 4.09 -46.32
CA PRO A 72 -25.17 3.05 -47.25
C PRO A 72 -26.70 2.86 -47.20
N PRO A 73 -27.32 2.38 -48.30
CA PRO A 73 -28.70 1.93 -48.25
C PRO A 73 -28.90 0.80 -47.24
N ALA A 74 -30.11 0.66 -46.69
CA ALA A 74 -30.44 -0.48 -45.84
C ALA A 74 -30.15 -1.81 -46.57
N GLY A 75 -29.53 -2.76 -45.86
CA GLY A 75 -29.16 -4.05 -46.43
C GLY A 75 -27.83 -4.07 -47.18
N VAL A 76 -27.11 -2.95 -47.23
CA VAL A 76 -25.82 -2.84 -47.94
C VAL A 76 -24.70 -2.53 -46.95
N SER A 77 -23.59 -3.26 -47.07
CA SER A 77 -22.39 -3.00 -46.27
C SER A 77 -21.73 -1.66 -46.67
N GLY A 78 -21.22 -0.91 -45.70
CA GLY A 78 -20.61 0.39 -45.97
C GLY A 78 -20.09 1.09 -44.72
N ARG A 79 -19.47 2.26 -44.92
CA ARG A 79 -19.11 3.17 -43.83
C ARG A 79 -20.33 3.98 -43.43
N CYS A 80 -20.55 4.16 -42.14
CA CYS A 80 -21.70 4.91 -41.65
C CYS A 80 -21.38 5.74 -40.42
N ASP A 81 -22.17 6.79 -40.22
CA ASP A 81 -22.17 7.58 -38.99
C ASP A 81 -23.14 7.02 -37.94
N ASP A 82 -23.09 7.55 -36.71
CA ASP A 82 -23.93 7.13 -35.59
C ASP A 82 -25.44 7.27 -35.87
N THR A 83 -25.84 8.22 -36.72
CA THR A 83 -27.26 8.45 -37.02
C THR A 83 -27.85 7.32 -37.86
N HIS A 84 -27.02 6.66 -38.67
CA HIS A 84 -27.45 5.56 -39.52
C HIS A 84 -27.80 4.30 -38.73
N LEU A 85 -27.01 3.94 -37.71
CA LEU A 85 -27.28 2.79 -36.85
C LEU A 85 -28.62 2.92 -36.11
N LEU A 86 -28.96 4.13 -35.65
CA LEU A 86 -30.26 4.43 -35.05
C LEU A 86 -31.42 4.24 -36.02
N ASN A 87 -31.23 4.70 -37.27
CA ASN A 87 -32.26 4.60 -38.31
C ASN A 87 -32.51 3.14 -38.72
N LEU A 88 -31.45 2.33 -38.82
CA LEU A 88 -31.57 0.90 -39.11
C LEU A 88 -32.24 0.13 -37.98
N ARG A 89 -31.91 0.45 -36.72
CA ARG A 89 -32.58 -0.13 -35.53
C ARG A 89 -34.09 0.09 -35.54
N ASN A 90 -34.53 1.29 -35.91
CA ASN A 90 -35.95 1.67 -35.91
C ASN A 90 -36.71 1.20 -37.17
N SER A 91 -36.04 0.59 -38.15
CA SER A 91 -36.64 0.20 -39.42
C SER A 91 -37.19 -1.24 -39.37
N PRO A 92 -38.50 -1.44 -39.61
CA PRO A 92 -39.10 -2.78 -39.62
C PRO A 92 -38.84 -3.59 -40.91
N SER A 93 -38.19 -3.00 -41.92
CA SER A 93 -38.02 -3.64 -43.24
C SER A 93 -36.78 -4.53 -43.37
N GLN A 94 -35.70 -4.25 -42.63
CA GLN A 94 -34.44 -5.03 -42.64
C GLN A 94 -33.68 -4.83 -41.31
N PRO A 95 -33.94 -5.68 -40.30
CA PRO A 95 -33.38 -5.47 -38.97
C PRO A 95 -31.97 -6.06 -38.76
N THR A 96 -31.36 -6.66 -39.80
CA THR A 96 -30.12 -7.44 -39.69
C THR A 96 -28.88 -6.61 -40.06
N PHE A 97 -27.91 -6.49 -39.15
CA PHE A 97 -26.61 -5.85 -39.39
C PHE A 97 -25.55 -6.27 -38.36
N LEU A 98 -24.28 -6.12 -38.73
CA LEU A 98 -23.12 -6.14 -37.82
C LEU A 98 -22.39 -4.80 -37.89
N ALA A 99 -22.31 -4.09 -36.76
CA ALA A 99 -21.57 -2.84 -36.66
C ALA A 99 -20.16 -3.07 -36.08
N LEU A 100 -19.13 -2.53 -36.74
CA LEU A 100 -17.75 -2.48 -36.28
C LEU A 100 -17.49 -1.13 -35.63
N VAL A 101 -17.16 -1.13 -34.33
CA VAL A 101 -17.03 0.08 -33.50
C VAL A 101 -15.62 0.16 -32.93
N SER A 102 -14.96 1.31 -33.15
CA SER A 102 -13.61 1.58 -32.63
C SER A 102 -13.63 2.00 -31.15
N PRO A 103 -12.53 1.89 -30.40
CA PRO A 103 -12.46 2.27 -29.00
C PRO A 103 -12.87 3.74 -28.78
N GLY A 104 -13.55 4.02 -27.67
CA GLY A 104 -14.04 5.36 -27.35
C GLY A 104 -15.23 5.87 -28.16
N GLN A 105 -15.70 5.12 -29.18
CA GLN A 105 -16.97 5.40 -29.85
C GLN A 105 -18.11 4.69 -29.13
N HIS A 106 -19.09 5.45 -28.66
CA HIS A 106 -20.29 4.90 -28.04
C HIS A 106 -21.44 4.93 -29.04
N SER A 107 -21.99 3.76 -29.36
CA SER A 107 -23.34 3.70 -29.93
C SER A 107 -24.31 4.29 -28.89
N MET A 108 -25.29 5.07 -29.34
CA MET A 108 -26.26 5.68 -28.41
C MET A 108 -26.90 4.60 -27.52
N ARG A 109 -27.07 4.87 -26.21
CA ARG A 109 -27.67 3.95 -25.22
C ARG A 109 -29.02 3.33 -25.62
N SER A 110 -29.70 3.95 -26.58
CA SER A 110 -30.93 3.41 -27.17
C SER A 110 -30.65 2.20 -28.07
N VAL A 111 -29.54 2.14 -28.82
CA VAL A 111 -29.19 1.02 -29.73
C VAL A 111 -28.80 -0.24 -28.95
N THR A 112 -28.02 -0.09 -27.89
CA THR A 112 -27.42 -1.18 -27.09
C THR A 112 -28.45 -2.08 -26.40
N SER A 113 -29.66 -1.59 -26.11
CA SER A 113 -30.71 -2.40 -25.45
C SER A 113 -31.36 -3.46 -26.37
N THR A 114 -30.99 -3.50 -27.65
CA THR A 114 -31.63 -4.33 -28.69
C THR A 114 -30.63 -5.06 -29.60
N THR A 115 -29.35 -5.06 -29.24
CA THR A 115 -28.24 -5.65 -30.00
C THR A 115 -27.39 -6.55 -29.09
N ASP A 116 -26.82 -7.63 -29.63
CA ASP A 116 -25.83 -8.46 -28.92
C ASP A 116 -24.42 -7.87 -29.16
N GLU A 117 -23.67 -7.63 -28.08
CA GLU A 117 -22.37 -6.96 -28.08
C GLU A 117 -21.25 -7.98 -27.80
N PHE A 118 -20.14 -7.91 -28.54
CA PHE A 118 -18.99 -8.78 -28.35
C PHE A 118 -17.67 -8.12 -28.78
N GLY A 119 -16.54 -8.73 -28.45
CA GLY A 119 -15.20 -8.13 -28.58
C GLY A 119 -14.72 -7.61 -27.23
N VAL A 120 -14.08 -6.45 -27.20
CA VAL A 120 -13.65 -5.79 -25.96
C VAL A 120 -14.88 -5.38 -25.14
N ALA A 121 -14.94 -5.73 -23.86
CA ALA A 121 -16.09 -5.40 -23.03
C ALA A 121 -16.30 -3.88 -22.96
N ALA A 122 -17.56 -3.42 -23.00
CA ALA A 122 -17.89 -2.00 -22.97
C ALA A 122 -17.35 -1.27 -21.72
N SER A 123 -17.24 -1.97 -20.58
CA SER A 123 -16.62 -1.44 -19.36
C SER A 123 -15.12 -1.20 -19.50
N ASN A 124 -14.46 -1.91 -20.41
CA ASN A 124 -13.01 -1.93 -20.58
C ASN A 124 -12.56 -1.20 -21.85
N ASN A 125 -13.50 -0.70 -22.67
CA ASN A 125 -13.26 -0.05 -23.96
C ASN A 125 -13.50 1.49 -23.91
N GLY A 126 -13.62 2.05 -22.71
CA GLY A 126 -13.85 3.47 -22.47
C GLY A 126 -12.56 4.29 -22.35
N GLY A 127 -12.65 5.59 -22.65
CA GLY A 127 -11.48 6.48 -22.68
C GLY A 127 -10.80 6.74 -21.33
N ASN A 128 -11.50 6.53 -20.21
CA ASN A 128 -10.99 6.73 -18.85
C ASN A 128 -10.61 5.42 -18.15
N VAL A 129 -10.68 4.27 -18.86
CA VAL A 129 -10.37 2.96 -18.29
C VAL A 129 -8.85 2.87 -18.08
N PRO A 130 -8.35 2.40 -16.93
CA PRO A 130 -6.92 2.09 -16.73
C PRO A 130 -6.38 1.03 -17.71
N PHE A 131 -5.07 1.03 -17.98
CA PHE A 131 -4.47 0.05 -18.91
C PHE A 131 -4.67 -1.39 -18.42
N GLU A 132 -4.61 -1.59 -17.10
CA GLU A 132 -4.72 -2.86 -16.42
C GLU A 132 -6.08 -3.53 -16.69
N ASP A 133 -7.16 -2.74 -16.65
CA ASP A 133 -8.52 -3.21 -16.91
C ASP A 133 -8.72 -3.57 -18.39
N TRP A 134 -8.16 -2.76 -19.31
CA TRP A 134 -8.16 -3.08 -20.75
C TRP A 134 -7.34 -4.34 -21.05
N TRP A 135 -6.17 -4.48 -20.43
CA TRP A 135 -5.28 -5.63 -20.62
C TRP A 135 -5.85 -6.93 -20.03
N ALA A 136 -6.62 -6.82 -18.94
CA ALA A 136 -7.32 -7.94 -18.30
C ALA A 136 -8.57 -8.38 -19.07
N ASP A 137 -9.03 -7.62 -20.07
CA ASP A 137 -10.21 -7.93 -20.86
C ASP A 137 -10.09 -9.30 -21.55
N GLY A 138 -11.17 -10.09 -21.50
CA GLY A 138 -11.18 -11.46 -22.00
C GLY A 138 -10.79 -11.57 -23.48
N PHE A 139 -11.27 -10.65 -24.32
CA PHE A 139 -10.98 -10.64 -25.75
C PHE A 139 -9.51 -10.25 -26.03
N VAL A 140 -8.99 -9.25 -25.31
CA VAL A 140 -7.58 -8.86 -25.42
C VAL A 140 -6.66 -10.00 -24.99
N ARG A 141 -6.97 -10.67 -23.87
CA ARG A 141 -6.22 -11.85 -23.39
C ARG A 141 -6.26 -13.01 -24.37
N GLU A 142 -7.39 -13.24 -25.05
CA GLU A 142 -7.53 -14.24 -26.09
C GLU A 142 -6.64 -13.94 -27.31
N LEU A 143 -6.64 -12.69 -27.79
CA LEU A 143 -5.78 -12.26 -28.89
C LEU A 143 -4.29 -12.43 -28.55
N VAL A 144 -3.88 -12.09 -27.34
CA VAL A 144 -2.49 -12.26 -26.89
C VAL A 144 -2.10 -13.74 -26.90
N ARG A 145 -2.96 -14.62 -26.36
CA ARG A 145 -2.71 -16.08 -26.37
C ARG A 145 -2.60 -16.62 -27.79
N ALA A 146 -3.54 -16.25 -28.67
CA ALA A 146 -3.53 -16.67 -30.06
C ALA A 146 -2.29 -16.17 -30.81
N GLY A 147 -1.86 -14.93 -30.57
CA GLY A 147 -0.66 -14.37 -31.18
C GLY A 147 0.63 -15.06 -30.70
N VAL A 148 0.75 -15.36 -29.40
CA VAL A 148 1.89 -16.12 -28.84
C VAL A 148 1.94 -17.54 -29.40
N ASP A 149 0.79 -18.18 -29.56
CA ASP A 149 0.70 -19.53 -30.13
C ASP A 149 1.10 -19.54 -31.61
N GLN A 150 0.63 -18.57 -32.40
CA GLN A 150 1.01 -18.42 -33.82
C GLN A 150 2.49 -18.05 -34.02
N ALA A 151 3.09 -17.35 -33.05
CA ALA A 151 4.51 -17.02 -33.06
C ALA A 151 5.42 -18.25 -32.92
N GLY A 152 4.88 -19.43 -32.58
CA GLY A 152 5.66 -20.67 -32.44
C GLY A 152 6.50 -20.73 -31.15
N ILE A 153 6.05 -20.04 -30.10
CA ILE A 153 6.67 -20.09 -28.77
C ILE A 153 6.39 -21.45 -28.11
N GLN A 154 7.41 -22.01 -27.46
CA GLN A 154 7.28 -23.30 -26.76
C GLN A 154 6.35 -23.16 -25.55
N ASP A 155 5.62 -24.23 -25.21
CA ASP A 155 4.66 -24.26 -24.10
C ASP A 155 5.22 -23.76 -22.77
N GLN A 156 6.48 -24.11 -22.47
CA GLN A 156 7.17 -23.71 -21.25
C GLN A 156 7.48 -22.21 -21.17
N GLN A 157 7.44 -21.49 -22.29
CA GLN A 157 7.79 -20.07 -22.39
C GLN A 157 6.57 -19.18 -22.71
N ARG A 158 5.34 -19.74 -22.72
CA ARG A 158 4.13 -18.99 -23.07
C ARG A 158 3.80 -17.89 -22.04
N ASP A 159 3.96 -18.18 -20.76
CA ASP A 159 3.72 -17.19 -19.70
C ASP A 159 4.74 -16.05 -19.74
N ASP A 160 6.00 -16.40 -19.98
CA ASP A 160 7.09 -15.44 -20.19
C ASP A 160 6.82 -14.53 -21.40
N ALA A 161 6.37 -15.13 -22.52
CA ALA A 161 5.99 -14.39 -23.71
C ALA A 161 4.83 -13.41 -23.44
N GLN A 162 3.77 -13.86 -22.78
CA GLN A 162 2.64 -13.01 -22.41
C GLN A 162 3.07 -11.86 -21.49
N SER A 163 3.98 -12.11 -20.55
CA SER A 163 4.53 -11.07 -19.67
C SER A 163 5.29 -10.00 -20.45
N LEU A 164 6.11 -10.39 -21.44
CA LEU A 164 6.87 -9.43 -22.24
C LEU A 164 5.97 -8.60 -23.15
N VAL A 165 4.98 -9.23 -23.79
CA VAL A 165 3.98 -8.52 -24.62
C VAL A 165 3.20 -7.52 -23.77
N GLY A 166 2.81 -7.90 -22.55
CA GLY A 166 2.10 -6.99 -21.63
C GLY A 166 2.92 -5.76 -21.24
N ARG A 167 4.21 -5.95 -20.91
CA ARG A 167 5.11 -4.82 -20.60
C ARG A 167 5.34 -3.91 -21.81
N ALA A 168 5.49 -4.49 -23.01
CA ALA A 168 5.64 -3.73 -24.23
C ALA A 168 4.37 -2.94 -24.60
N ALA A 169 3.20 -3.55 -24.40
CA ALA A 169 1.90 -2.89 -24.61
C ALA A 169 1.68 -1.75 -23.62
N ALA A 170 2.03 -1.94 -22.34
CA ALA A 170 1.94 -0.89 -21.31
C ALA A 170 2.86 0.30 -21.64
N ALA A 171 4.12 0.03 -21.99
CA ALA A 171 5.06 1.08 -22.40
C ALA A 171 4.57 1.84 -23.65
N ALA A 172 3.98 1.12 -24.61
CA ALA A 172 3.43 1.73 -25.82
C ALA A 172 2.20 2.61 -25.50
N ASP A 173 1.31 2.15 -24.63
CA ASP A 173 0.13 2.89 -24.17
C ASP A 173 0.50 4.20 -23.44
N GLU A 174 1.56 4.17 -22.64
CA GLU A 174 2.00 5.36 -21.91
C GLU A 174 2.40 6.51 -22.85
N MET A 175 2.91 6.18 -24.03
CA MET A 175 3.35 7.12 -25.07
C MET A 175 2.24 7.54 -26.03
N ASP A 176 1.03 6.98 -25.92
CA ASP A 176 -0.06 7.31 -26.81
C ASP A 176 -0.62 8.72 -26.50
N ALA A 177 -0.71 9.55 -27.53
CA ALA A 177 -1.25 10.90 -27.41
C ALA A 177 -2.76 10.88 -27.14
N GLU A 178 -3.46 9.85 -27.66
CA GLU A 178 -4.89 9.63 -27.47
C GLU A 178 -5.12 8.30 -26.75
N ARG A 179 -4.95 8.31 -25.42
CA ARG A 179 -5.13 7.13 -24.55
C ARG A 179 -6.49 6.45 -24.69
N THR A 180 -7.49 7.15 -25.20
CA THR A 180 -8.83 6.60 -25.45
C THR A 180 -8.84 5.52 -26.54
N GLN A 181 -7.94 5.60 -27.52
CA GLN A 181 -7.86 4.66 -28.63
C GLN A 181 -6.88 3.51 -28.37
N ARG A 182 -5.87 3.74 -27.52
CA ARG A 182 -4.78 2.79 -27.20
C ARG A 182 -4.11 2.23 -28.46
N ALA A 183 -4.00 3.06 -29.50
CA ALA A 183 -3.53 2.65 -30.82
C ALA A 183 -2.11 2.09 -30.77
N ALA A 184 -1.25 2.65 -29.93
CA ALA A 184 0.11 2.15 -29.74
C ALA A 184 0.16 0.73 -29.16
N ALA A 185 -0.72 0.39 -28.21
CA ALA A 185 -0.82 -0.96 -27.64
C ALA A 185 -1.37 -1.96 -28.67
N TRP A 186 -2.39 -1.56 -29.45
CA TRP A 186 -2.91 -2.37 -30.55
C TRP A 186 -1.87 -2.65 -31.65
N ARG A 187 -0.95 -1.72 -31.91
CA ARG A 187 0.18 -1.95 -32.82
C ARG A 187 1.13 -3.02 -32.30
N VAL A 188 1.36 -3.12 -30.98
CA VAL A 188 2.14 -4.22 -30.39
C VAL A 188 1.48 -5.57 -30.69
N LEU A 189 0.16 -5.67 -30.51
CA LEU A 189 -0.60 -6.88 -30.84
C LEU A 189 -0.55 -7.19 -32.34
N SER A 190 -0.67 -6.18 -33.20
CA SER A 190 -0.52 -6.35 -34.65
C SER A 190 0.85 -6.93 -35.01
N ARG A 191 1.92 -6.42 -34.41
CA ARG A 191 3.29 -6.93 -34.65
C ARG A 191 3.45 -8.37 -34.18
N LEU A 192 2.85 -8.74 -33.06
CA LEU A 192 2.84 -10.12 -32.55
C LEU A 192 2.26 -11.10 -33.59
N PHE A 193 1.14 -10.76 -34.22
CA PHE A 193 0.54 -11.59 -35.28
C PHE A 193 1.34 -11.60 -36.59
N SER A 194 2.20 -10.60 -36.81
CA SER A 194 3.11 -10.54 -37.96
C SER A 194 4.36 -11.42 -37.80
N ILE A 195 4.52 -12.14 -36.69
CA ILE A 195 5.62 -13.10 -36.52
C ILE A 195 5.44 -14.28 -37.48
N GLU A 196 6.50 -14.58 -38.22
CA GLU A 196 6.62 -15.77 -39.05
C GLU A 196 7.76 -16.63 -38.51
N PRO A 197 7.48 -17.80 -37.88
CA PRO A 197 8.52 -18.63 -37.27
C PRO A 197 9.68 -18.93 -38.22
N GLY A 198 10.90 -18.57 -37.82
CA GLY A 198 12.12 -18.77 -38.60
C GLY A 198 12.41 -17.71 -39.68
N SER A 199 11.54 -16.70 -39.84
CA SER A 199 11.82 -15.55 -40.70
C SER A 199 12.97 -14.66 -40.16
N GLN A 200 13.63 -13.94 -41.06
CA GLN A 200 14.79 -13.07 -40.75
C GLN A 200 15.98 -13.78 -40.04
N GLY A 201 16.04 -15.12 -40.05
CA GLY A 201 17.10 -15.90 -39.39
C GLY A 201 17.08 -15.78 -37.86
N LEU A 202 15.92 -15.49 -37.27
CA LEU A 202 15.73 -15.35 -35.82
C LEU A 202 14.90 -16.52 -35.27
N THR A 203 15.16 -16.88 -34.02
CA THR A 203 14.29 -17.82 -33.29
C THR A 203 12.93 -17.17 -32.97
N PRO A 204 11.86 -17.96 -32.75
CA PRO A 204 10.57 -17.43 -32.29
C PRO A 204 10.67 -16.47 -31.09
N ALA A 205 11.49 -16.81 -30.10
CA ALA A 205 11.73 -15.98 -28.92
C ALA A 205 12.42 -14.64 -29.26
N GLN A 206 13.39 -14.66 -30.17
CA GLN A 206 14.04 -13.43 -30.63
C GLN A 206 13.08 -12.56 -31.46
N GLN A 207 12.24 -13.16 -32.29
CA GLN A 207 11.19 -12.44 -33.02
C GLN A 207 10.18 -11.80 -32.06
N LEU A 208 9.79 -12.51 -31.00
CA LEU A 208 8.95 -11.96 -29.94
C LEU A 208 9.63 -10.79 -29.22
N SER A 209 10.91 -10.95 -28.86
CA SER A 209 11.70 -9.89 -28.23
C SER A 209 11.77 -8.64 -29.11
N LEU A 210 11.93 -8.83 -30.42
CA LEU A 210 11.97 -7.75 -31.41
C LEU A 210 10.66 -6.97 -31.49
N VAL A 211 9.50 -7.65 -31.56
CA VAL A 211 8.19 -6.97 -31.62
C VAL A 211 7.83 -6.25 -30.31
N CYS A 212 8.36 -6.76 -29.19
CA CYS A 212 8.19 -6.19 -27.85
C CYS A 212 9.19 -5.07 -27.54
N GLY A 213 10.15 -4.78 -28.41
CA GLY A 213 11.17 -3.77 -28.13
C GLY A 213 12.12 -4.16 -26.99
N MET A 214 12.43 -5.45 -26.87
CA MET A 214 13.33 -6.01 -25.88
C MET A 214 14.68 -6.39 -26.51
N PRO A 215 15.80 -6.32 -25.78
CA PRO A 215 17.06 -6.90 -26.24
C PRO A 215 16.91 -8.42 -26.43
N PRO A 216 17.49 -9.01 -27.49
CA PRO A 216 17.47 -10.46 -27.68
C PRO A 216 18.40 -11.14 -26.67
N MET A 217 18.08 -12.38 -26.27
CA MET A 217 19.00 -13.23 -25.52
C MET A 217 19.91 -14.01 -26.47
N ARG A 218 21.18 -14.22 -26.08
CA ARG A 218 22.17 -14.94 -26.90
C ARG A 218 21.78 -16.40 -27.12
N ASP A 219 21.14 -17.02 -26.14
CA ASP A 219 20.69 -18.42 -26.20
C ASP A 219 19.38 -18.61 -27.00
N GLY A 220 18.75 -17.51 -27.44
CA GLY A 220 17.49 -17.55 -28.19
C GLY A 220 16.28 -17.96 -27.36
N LYS A 221 16.31 -17.76 -26.03
CA LYS A 221 15.16 -17.93 -25.14
C LYS A 221 14.53 -16.59 -24.73
N LEU A 222 13.47 -16.70 -23.94
CA LEU A 222 12.82 -15.58 -23.26
C LEU A 222 13.10 -15.67 -21.76
N SER A 223 13.39 -14.53 -21.16
CA SER A 223 13.47 -14.36 -19.71
C SER A 223 12.97 -12.95 -19.40
N PRO A 224 11.68 -12.79 -19.03
CA PRO A 224 11.12 -11.47 -18.75
C PRO A 224 11.89 -10.73 -17.67
N ARG A 225 12.39 -11.47 -16.67
CA ARG A 225 13.19 -10.90 -15.58
C ARG A 225 14.50 -10.32 -16.08
N GLU A 226 15.25 -11.05 -16.90
CA GLU A 226 16.55 -10.59 -17.39
C GLU A 226 16.42 -9.52 -18.46
N GLN A 227 15.53 -9.72 -19.43
CA GLN A 227 15.34 -8.79 -20.54
C GLN A 227 14.84 -7.42 -20.05
N VAL A 228 13.94 -7.39 -19.06
CA VAL A 228 13.49 -6.13 -18.47
C VAL A 228 14.56 -5.51 -17.57
N ALA A 229 15.24 -6.29 -16.73
CA ALA A 229 16.31 -5.75 -15.89
C ALA A 229 17.45 -5.11 -16.70
N VAL A 230 17.79 -5.69 -17.86
CA VAL A 230 18.77 -5.10 -18.78
C VAL A 230 18.21 -3.82 -19.40
N LEU A 231 16.94 -3.81 -19.80
CA LEU A 231 16.30 -2.63 -20.37
C LEU A 231 16.26 -1.46 -19.37
N GLU A 232 16.00 -1.74 -18.09
CA GLU A 232 16.07 -0.77 -16.99
C GLU A 232 17.50 -0.23 -16.81
N LYS A 233 18.53 -1.09 -16.84
CA LYS A 233 19.93 -0.65 -16.81
C LYS A 233 20.29 0.26 -17.98
N ILE A 234 19.76 -0.02 -19.17
CA ILE A 234 19.95 0.84 -20.34
C ILE A 234 19.28 2.20 -20.09
N ALA A 235 18.06 2.22 -19.57
CA ALA A 235 17.38 3.48 -19.20
C ALA A 235 18.18 4.30 -18.18
N ASP A 236 18.65 3.66 -17.12
CA ASP A 236 19.47 4.28 -16.07
C ASP A 236 20.77 4.87 -16.63
N ALA A 237 21.47 4.12 -17.49
CA ALA A 237 22.71 4.58 -18.13
C ALA A 237 22.47 5.81 -19.03
N MET A 238 21.26 5.97 -19.56
CA MET A 238 20.86 7.07 -20.44
C MET A 238 20.23 8.27 -19.71
N SER A 239 20.02 8.18 -18.39
CA SER A 239 19.37 9.23 -17.57
C SER A 239 20.07 10.60 -17.63
N ASP A 240 21.40 10.62 -17.65
CA ASP A 240 22.23 11.83 -17.79
C ASP A 240 22.37 12.32 -19.26
N GLY A 241 21.68 11.66 -20.20
CA GLY A 241 21.65 11.94 -21.62
C GLY A 241 22.24 10.80 -22.48
N PHE A 242 21.67 10.61 -23.68
CA PHE A 242 22.03 9.50 -24.58
C PHE A 242 23.51 9.49 -24.99
N GLY A 243 24.07 10.65 -25.33
CA GLY A 243 25.48 10.75 -25.74
C GLY A 243 26.47 10.38 -24.62
N PRO A 244 26.36 10.98 -23.42
CA PRO A 244 27.14 10.56 -22.25
C PRO A 244 26.97 9.09 -21.86
N GLY A 245 25.75 8.54 -21.91
CA GLY A 245 25.49 7.13 -21.58
C GLY A 245 26.20 6.17 -22.55
N ILE A 246 26.08 6.42 -23.86
CA ILE A 246 26.71 5.60 -24.88
C ILE A 246 28.24 5.70 -24.85
N ARG A 247 28.80 6.89 -24.62
CA ARG A 247 30.26 7.05 -24.50
C ARG A 247 30.84 6.24 -23.35
N ARG A 248 30.14 6.16 -22.21
CA ARG A 248 30.57 5.30 -21.09
C ARG A 248 30.57 3.83 -21.49
N ALA A 249 29.51 3.36 -22.14
CA ALA A 249 29.45 1.99 -22.65
C ALA A 249 30.51 1.68 -23.73
N GLN A 250 31.06 2.71 -24.39
CA GLN A 250 32.14 2.57 -25.37
C GLN A 250 33.54 2.50 -24.75
N GLU A 251 33.72 2.88 -23.48
CA GLU A 251 35.05 2.93 -22.84
C GLU A 251 35.73 1.55 -22.81
N ASP A 252 34.94 0.48 -22.64
CA ASP A 252 35.40 -0.92 -22.59
C ASP A 252 34.93 -1.77 -23.79
N ALA A 253 34.38 -1.14 -24.83
CA ALA A 253 33.81 -1.82 -25.99
C ALA A 253 34.87 -2.15 -27.06
N SER A 254 34.65 -3.23 -27.82
CA SER A 254 35.42 -3.47 -29.05
C SER A 254 35.05 -2.45 -30.14
N ASP A 255 35.85 -2.34 -31.20
CA ASP A 255 35.56 -1.45 -32.35
C ASP A 255 34.21 -1.80 -33.01
N GLU A 256 33.87 -3.10 -33.07
CA GLU A 256 32.60 -3.60 -33.63
C GLU A 256 31.42 -3.24 -32.72
N ASP A 257 31.56 -3.43 -31.41
CA ASP A 257 30.54 -3.06 -30.42
C ASP A 257 30.32 -1.55 -30.38
N SER A 258 31.39 -0.76 -30.50
CA SER A 258 31.33 0.70 -30.57
C SER A 258 30.51 1.18 -31.77
N ALA A 259 30.66 0.54 -32.93
CA ALA A 259 29.86 0.85 -34.11
C ALA A 259 28.37 0.51 -33.93
N HIS A 260 28.06 -0.58 -33.21
CA HIS A 260 26.68 -0.93 -32.84
C HIS A 260 26.08 0.06 -31.85
N LEU A 261 26.84 0.50 -30.85
CA LEU A 261 26.43 1.52 -29.88
C LEU A 261 26.18 2.89 -30.55
N ASP A 262 27.00 3.28 -31.53
CA ASP A 262 26.78 4.50 -32.31
C ASP A 262 25.51 4.41 -33.18
N ALA A 263 25.26 3.26 -33.80
CA ALA A 263 24.04 3.02 -34.57
C ALA A 263 22.79 3.05 -33.69
N PHE A 264 22.87 2.51 -32.47
CA PHE A 264 21.81 2.60 -31.47
C PHE A 264 21.59 4.04 -30.99
N LEU A 265 22.66 4.82 -30.76
CA LEU A 265 22.55 6.24 -30.41
C LEU A 265 21.87 7.05 -31.52
N ALA A 266 22.18 6.77 -32.78
CA ALA A 266 21.54 7.40 -33.93
C ALA A 266 20.03 7.07 -34.00
N HIS A 267 19.66 5.82 -33.71
CA HIS A 267 18.27 5.40 -33.58
C HIS A 267 17.55 6.17 -32.47
N LEU A 268 18.10 6.20 -31.25
CA LEU A 268 17.48 6.90 -30.12
C LEU A 268 17.27 8.39 -30.39
N ARG A 269 18.24 9.07 -31.01
CA ARG A 269 18.11 10.49 -31.37
C ARG A 269 17.04 10.77 -32.43
N GLY A 270 16.71 9.78 -33.25
CA GLY A 270 15.63 9.89 -34.24
C GLY A 270 14.26 9.50 -33.68
N ALA A 271 14.22 8.64 -32.66
CA ALA A 271 13.00 8.08 -32.09
C ALA A 271 12.52 8.79 -30.82
N CYS A 272 13.42 9.41 -30.04
CA CYS A 272 13.13 9.96 -28.71
C CYS A 272 13.71 11.37 -28.55
N ASP A 273 12.84 12.35 -28.29
CA ASP A 273 13.23 13.77 -28.16
C ASP A 273 13.91 14.10 -26.83
N VAL A 274 13.56 13.38 -25.75
CA VAL A 274 14.05 13.66 -24.39
C VAL A 274 14.33 12.38 -23.58
N PRO A 275 15.44 12.31 -22.82
CA PRO A 275 15.78 11.14 -22.01
C PRO A 275 14.71 10.71 -21.00
N THR A 276 13.94 11.65 -20.46
CA THR A 276 12.86 11.35 -19.51
C THR A 276 11.69 10.60 -20.15
N ALA A 277 11.49 10.71 -21.47
CA ALA A 277 10.50 9.90 -22.17
C ALA A 277 11.01 8.46 -22.38
N PHE A 278 12.31 8.31 -22.62
CA PHE A 278 12.98 7.01 -22.72
C PHE A 278 12.88 6.19 -21.43
N GLU A 279 13.05 6.82 -20.27
CA GLU A 279 12.92 6.16 -18.97
C GLU A 279 11.49 5.64 -18.71
N ARG A 280 10.47 6.37 -19.18
CA ARG A 280 9.06 6.01 -19.00
C ARG A 280 8.61 4.87 -19.90
N ALA A 281 9.05 4.85 -21.16
CA ALA A 281 8.62 3.84 -22.14
C ALA A 281 9.80 3.22 -22.91
N THR A 282 10.77 2.67 -22.17
CA THR A 282 12.03 2.21 -22.74
C THR A 282 11.84 1.18 -23.85
N ALA A 283 10.91 0.24 -23.69
CA ALA A 283 10.63 -0.79 -24.69
C ALA A 283 10.17 -0.19 -26.03
N SER A 284 9.31 0.84 -26.00
CA SER A 284 8.80 1.50 -27.20
C SER A 284 9.89 2.25 -27.97
N TYR A 285 10.86 2.84 -27.27
CA TYR A 285 11.97 3.55 -27.91
C TYR A 285 13.14 2.64 -28.29
N TYR A 286 13.32 1.52 -27.58
CA TYR A 286 14.30 0.50 -27.92
C TYR A 286 13.89 -0.31 -29.16
N ALA A 287 12.59 -0.44 -29.44
CA ALA A 287 12.11 -1.07 -30.66
C ALA A 287 12.66 -0.36 -31.92
N PRO A 288 13.19 -1.09 -32.93
CA PRO A 288 13.66 -0.47 -34.17
C PRO A 288 12.57 0.27 -34.96
N SER A 289 11.30 -0.11 -34.79
CA SER A 289 10.13 0.61 -35.31
C SER A 289 8.86 0.22 -34.54
N ASN A 290 7.90 1.15 -34.49
CA ASN A 290 6.63 1.03 -33.76
C ASN A 290 5.40 0.88 -34.68
N GLY A 291 5.60 0.49 -35.94
CA GLY A 291 4.52 0.26 -36.91
C GLY A 291 3.65 -0.97 -36.63
N LEU A 292 2.74 -1.26 -37.57
CA LEU A 292 1.82 -2.41 -37.50
C LEU A 292 2.50 -3.75 -37.79
N ASP A 293 3.59 -3.74 -38.56
CA ASP A 293 4.31 -4.94 -38.98
C ASP A 293 5.56 -5.18 -38.13
N MET A 294 6.00 -6.44 -38.06
CA MET A 294 7.24 -6.80 -37.38
C MET A 294 8.41 -6.02 -38.01
N PRO A 295 9.21 -5.28 -37.21
CA PRO A 295 10.31 -4.51 -37.75
C PRO A 295 11.41 -5.43 -38.33
N VAL A 296 12.24 -4.87 -39.20
CA VAL A 296 13.46 -5.55 -39.64
C VAL A 296 14.49 -5.44 -38.51
N ALA A 297 15.01 -6.58 -38.06
CA ALA A 297 16.02 -6.60 -37.00
C ALA A 297 17.32 -5.93 -37.48
N SER A 298 17.55 -4.71 -36.99
CA SER A 298 18.74 -3.91 -37.28
C SER A 298 20.02 -4.61 -36.79
N PRO A 299 21.18 -4.40 -37.45
CA PRO A 299 22.44 -5.02 -37.05
C PRO A 299 22.81 -4.75 -35.59
N TRP A 300 22.62 -3.51 -35.10
CA TRP A 300 22.88 -3.16 -33.71
C TRP A 300 22.00 -3.93 -32.72
N TRP A 301 20.72 -4.12 -33.06
CA TRP A 301 19.77 -4.82 -32.18
C TRP A 301 20.12 -6.32 -32.07
N ARG A 302 20.61 -6.92 -33.17
CA ARG A 302 21.06 -8.31 -33.18
C ARG A 302 22.35 -8.51 -32.37
N ALA A 303 23.24 -7.53 -32.40
CA ALA A 303 24.54 -7.61 -31.72
C ALA A 303 24.45 -7.29 -30.22
N LEU A 304 23.64 -6.30 -29.84
CA LEU A 304 23.46 -5.86 -28.46
C LEU A 304 22.44 -6.74 -27.73
N THR A 305 22.84 -7.97 -27.40
CA THR A 305 22.04 -8.93 -26.62
C THR A 305 21.93 -8.52 -25.14
N THR A 306 21.08 -9.19 -24.36
CA THR A 306 20.99 -8.98 -22.90
C THR A 306 22.33 -9.17 -22.20
N GLU A 307 23.07 -10.20 -22.59
CA GLU A 307 24.40 -10.50 -22.06
C GLU A 307 25.38 -9.43 -22.51
N LYS A 308 25.32 -9.00 -23.78
CA LYS A 308 26.23 -7.98 -24.30
C LYS A 308 26.01 -6.62 -23.67
N TRP A 309 24.77 -6.22 -23.48
CA TRP A 309 24.44 -5.02 -22.71
C TRP A 309 24.88 -5.13 -21.26
N SER A 310 24.73 -6.31 -20.66
CA SER A 310 25.23 -6.54 -19.31
C SER A 310 26.74 -6.38 -19.25
N GLU A 311 27.50 -6.95 -20.20
CA GLU A 311 28.95 -6.79 -20.34
C GLU A 311 29.37 -5.31 -20.53
N LEU A 312 28.70 -4.58 -21.43
CA LEU A 312 29.02 -3.19 -21.78
C LEU A 312 28.59 -2.17 -20.72
N LEU A 313 27.63 -2.53 -19.86
CA LEU A 313 27.12 -1.67 -18.78
C LEU A 313 27.57 -2.16 -17.39
N THR A 314 28.29 -3.27 -17.29
CA THR A 314 28.95 -3.67 -16.04
C THR A 314 30.17 -2.81 -15.79
N GLU A 315 30.09 -1.96 -14.76
CA GLU A 315 31.27 -1.54 -14.01
C GLU A 315 31.81 -2.79 -13.26
N ASP A 316 32.81 -3.44 -13.87
CA ASP A 316 33.71 -4.48 -13.34
C ASP A 316 33.14 -5.82 -12.79
N ALA A 317 34.05 -6.82 -12.78
CA ALA A 317 33.91 -8.26 -12.60
C ALA A 317 32.85 -8.76 -11.60
N ALA A 318 32.33 -9.97 -11.86
CA ALA A 318 31.37 -10.72 -11.02
C ALA A 318 31.72 -10.61 -9.53
N ALA A 319 31.05 -9.67 -8.86
CA ALA A 319 31.29 -9.36 -7.46
C ALA A 319 30.96 -10.57 -6.58
N GLN A 320 31.86 -10.91 -5.69
CA GLN A 320 31.69 -11.97 -4.69
C GLN A 320 31.02 -11.44 -3.42
N GLY A 321 30.92 -10.11 -3.27
CA GLY A 321 30.26 -9.44 -2.15
C GLY A 321 29.68 -8.06 -2.47
N ASP A 322 29.05 -7.41 -1.48
CA ASP A 322 28.40 -6.09 -1.56
C ASP A 322 28.97 -5.13 -0.51
N ILE A 323 29.06 -3.83 -0.82
CA ILE A 323 29.44 -2.78 0.14
C ILE A 323 28.21 -1.95 0.48
N ARG A 324 27.77 -2.03 1.73
CA ARG A 324 26.70 -1.18 2.26
C ARG A 324 27.31 0.04 2.94
N MET A 325 26.77 1.20 2.60
CA MET A 325 27.15 2.48 3.20
C MET A 325 26.03 3.01 4.08
N GLY A 326 26.39 3.51 5.25
CA GLY A 326 25.54 4.26 6.16
C GLY A 326 26.13 5.64 6.49
N CYS A 327 25.43 6.38 7.32
CA CYS A 327 25.90 7.66 7.86
C CYS A 327 25.46 7.77 9.32
N SER A 328 26.40 7.71 10.26
CA SER A 328 26.10 7.58 11.69
C SER A 328 25.64 8.89 12.35
N ASN A 329 25.92 10.04 11.72
CA ASN A 329 25.55 11.35 12.22
C ASN A 329 24.41 12.02 11.45
N ALA A 330 23.51 11.21 10.87
CA ALA A 330 22.29 11.69 10.22
C ALA A 330 21.37 12.39 11.22
N LEU A 331 20.78 13.53 10.83
CA LEU A 331 19.87 14.31 11.66
C LEU A 331 18.45 13.73 11.73
N VAL A 332 18.01 13.04 10.67
CA VAL A 332 16.69 12.42 10.57
C VAL A 332 16.76 11.24 9.60
N PRO A 333 16.11 10.10 9.92
CA PRO A 333 15.98 8.99 8.96
C PRO A 333 14.92 9.35 7.90
N LEU A 334 15.35 9.58 6.67
CA LEU A 334 14.46 9.78 5.52
C LEU A 334 14.30 8.48 4.73
N GLY A 335 13.25 8.39 3.90
CA GLY A 335 12.95 7.22 3.07
C GLY A 335 14.09 6.81 2.14
N LYS A 336 14.09 5.54 1.72
CA LYS A 336 15.12 4.96 0.85
C LYS A 336 15.28 5.79 -0.44
N GLY A 337 16.52 6.13 -0.80
CA GLY A 337 16.84 6.95 -1.98
C GLY A 337 16.82 8.46 -1.75
N MET A 338 16.40 8.94 -0.59
CA MET A 338 16.51 10.35 -0.19
C MET A 338 17.93 10.69 0.28
N PRO A 339 18.38 11.94 0.14
CA PRO A 339 19.68 12.35 0.63
C PRO A 339 19.70 12.35 2.17
N VAL A 340 20.78 11.83 2.76
CA VAL A 340 21.02 11.92 4.20
C VAL A 340 21.36 13.35 4.57
N LEU A 341 20.77 13.86 5.65
CA LEU A 341 21.03 15.21 6.13
C LEU A 341 21.96 15.18 7.35
N VAL A 342 23.04 15.97 7.32
CA VAL A 342 23.97 16.16 8.43
C VAL A 342 24.17 17.64 8.74
N GLU A 343 24.60 17.96 9.95
CA GLU A 343 24.81 19.36 10.37
C GLU A 343 26.04 20.00 9.70
N ASN A 344 27.20 19.36 9.81
CA ASN A 344 28.47 19.90 9.30
C ASN A 344 29.34 18.81 8.68
N LYS A 345 29.92 17.93 9.51
CA LYS A 345 30.81 16.85 9.07
C LYS A 345 30.00 15.65 8.57
N VAL A 346 30.58 14.80 7.73
CA VAL A 346 29.93 13.56 7.26
C VAL A 346 30.66 12.36 7.86
N ALA A 347 29.97 11.56 8.68
CA ALA A 347 30.52 10.34 9.27
C ALA A 347 29.92 9.12 8.54
N LEU A 348 30.63 8.61 7.54
CA LEU A 348 30.21 7.46 6.74
C LEU A 348 30.55 6.16 7.47
N THR A 349 29.62 5.21 7.47
CA THR A 349 29.83 3.86 7.99
C THR A 349 29.81 2.83 6.86
N PHE A 350 30.54 1.73 7.00
CA PHE A 350 30.71 0.74 5.95
C PHE A 350 30.54 -0.68 6.49
N GLU A 351 29.79 -1.49 5.75
CA GLU A 351 29.65 -2.93 5.98
C GLU A 351 29.93 -3.67 4.67
N THR A 352 30.89 -4.59 4.68
CA THR A 352 31.20 -5.50 3.56
C THR A 352 30.50 -6.82 3.79
N VAL A 353 29.80 -7.35 2.78
CA VAL A 353 29.04 -8.61 2.87
C VAL A 353 29.55 -9.58 1.80
N GLY A 354 30.18 -10.69 2.18
CA GLY A 354 30.73 -11.67 1.22
C GLY A 354 31.77 -12.63 1.84
N PRO A 355 32.20 -13.67 1.10
CA PRO A 355 33.11 -14.72 1.59
C PRO A 355 34.51 -14.22 1.97
N ASP A 356 34.89 -12.99 1.58
CA ASP A 356 36.15 -12.32 1.94
C ASP A 356 35.91 -10.92 2.57
N ALA A 357 34.82 -10.73 3.32
CA ALA A 357 34.41 -9.42 3.85
C ALA A 357 35.37 -8.81 4.89
N THR A 358 36.14 -9.63 5.61
CA THR A 358 36.86 -9.21 6.81
C THR A 358 38.23 -8.63 6.46
N GLY A 359 38.46 -7.36 6.77
CA GLY A 359 39.73 -6.66 6.55
C GLY A 359 39.87 -6.02 5.16
N THR A 360 38.80 -5.99 4.37
CA THR A 360 38.78 -5.42 3.01
C THR A 360 39.05 -3.92 3.03
N LEU A 361 39.96 -3.47 2.16
CA LEU A 361 40.27 -2.06 2.01
C LEU A 361 39.26 -1.41 1.05
N VAL A 362 38.40 -0.55 1.60
CA VAL A 362 37.38 0.20 0.87
C VAL A 362 37.92 1.56 0.50
N SER A 363 37.98 1.86 -0.80
CA SER A 363 38.33 3.17 -1.36
C SER A 363 37.09 4.05 -1.39
N ILE A 364 37.22 5.30 -0.94
CA ILE A 364 36.10 6.24 -0.82
C ILE A 364 36.30 7.41 -1.77
N GLU A 365 35.30 7.66 -2.59
CA GLU A 365 35.28 8.72 -3.60
C GLU A 365 34.13 9.70 -3.37
N ARG A 366 34.35 10.96 -3.75
CA ARG A 366 33.40 12.07 -3.58
C ARG A 366 33.13 12.78 -4.89
N GLY A 367 31.84 13.03 -5.15
CA GLY A 367 31.36 13.79 -6.29
C GLY A 367 31.29 13.00 -7.60
N SER A 368 30.70 13.61 -8.63
CA SER A 368 30.43 12.95 -9.92
C SER A 368 31.68 12.63 -10.75
N LYS A 369 32.85 13.14 -10.35
CA LYS A 369 34.14 12.90 -11.02
C LYS A 369 35.00 11.84 -10.32
N GLY A 370 34.49 11.17 -9.28
CA GLY A 370 35.21 10.10 -8.59
C GLY A 370 36.46 10.56 -7.84
N ASN A 371 36.45 11.75 -7.23
CA ASN A 371 37.63 12.23 -6.51
C ASN A 371 37.83 11.39 -5.25
N LYS A 372 38.88 10.57 -5.21
CA LYS A 372 39.25 9.79 -4.01
C LYS A 372 39.57 10.71 -2.84
N ILE A 373 38.90 10.48 -1.71
CA ILE A 373 39.04 11.26 -0.47
C ILE A 373 39.66 10.49 0.68
N GLY A 374 39.69 9.15 0.61
CA GLY A 374 40.25 8.32 1.66
C GLY A 374 40.05 6.83 1.43
N GLU A 375 40.47 6.05 2.40
CA GLU A 375 40.30 4.60 2.45
C GLU A 375 39.98 4.18 3.89
N VAL A 376 39.18 3.12 4.06
CA VAL A 376 38.91 2.52 5.36
C VAL A 376 39.01 1.00 5.26
N ARG A 377 39.44 0.34 6.33
CA ARG A 377 39.37 -1.13 6.40
C ARG A 377 38.04 -1.54 7.03
N ALA A 378 37.21 -2.24 6.27
CA ALA A 378 36.00 -2.86 6.81
C ALA A 378 36.39 -4.10 7.63
N GLY A 379 36.01 -4.17 8.90
CA GLY A 379 36.34 -5.26 9.83
C GLY A 379 35.12 -5.70 10.65
N GLU A 380 35.33 -6.44 11.74
CA GLU A 380 34.24 -6.87 12.65
C GLU A 380 33.62 -5.69 13.45
N GLU A 381 34.35 -4.60 13.63
CA GLU A 381 33.84 -3.34 14.19
C GLU A 381 33.38 -2.38 13.08
N GLU A 382 32.35 -1.57 13.37
CA GLU A 382 31.79 -0.62 12.41
C GLU A 382 32.85 0.39 11.95
N ALA A 383 33.30 0.25 10.70
CA ALA A 383 34.32 1.11 10.14
C ALA A 383 33.71 2.49 9.83
N VAL A 384 34.27 3.56 10.41
CA VAL A 384 33.79 4.94 10.22
C VAL A 384 34.83 5.77 9.48
N PHE A 385 34.42 6.46 8.43
CA PHE A 385 35.20 7.49 7.75
C PHE A 385 34.59 8.88 7.99
N LEU A 386 35.43 9.84 8.38
CA LEU A 386 34.99 11.21 8.66
C LEU A 386 35.47 12.16 7.56
N ASP A 387 34.52 12.77 6.84
CA ASP A 387 34.78 13.95 6.00
C ASP A 387 34.54 15.22 6.82
N ASP A 388 35.64 15.80 7.30
CA ASP A 388 35.64 17.04 8.10
C ASP A 388 35.38 18.30 7.29
N ALA A 389 35.51 18.26 5.96
CA ALA A 389 35.40 19.42 5.09
C ALA A 389 34.62 19.10 3.80
N PRO A 390 33.30 18.86 3.89
CA PRO A 390 32.45 18.74 2.71
C PRO A 390 32.50 20.03 1.88
N PRO A 391 32.53 19.94 0.53
CA PRO A 391 32.60 21.12 -0.31
C PRO A 391 31.27 21.90 -0.33
N SER A 392 31.32 23.19 -0.63
CA SER A 392 30.10 23.99 -0.84
C SER A 392 29.27 23.45 -2.00
N HIS A 393 28.02 23.11 -1.74
CA HIS A 393 27.17 22.35 -2.65
C HIS A 393 25.75 22.92 -2.72
N GLY A 394 25.14 22.83 -3.90
CA GLY A 394 23.72 23.18 -4.14
C GLY A 394 22.88 22.01 -4.65
N ALA A 395 23.49 20.82 -4.68
CA ALA A 395 22.87 19.53 -4.94
C ALA A 395 23.51 18.52 -3.97
N PRO A 396 22.82 17.44 -3.56
CA PRO A 396 23.36 16.44 -2.65
C PRO A 396 24.71 15.88 -3.14
N VAL A 397 25.68 15.77 -2.21
CA VAL A 397 27.02 15.23 -2.49
C VAL A 397 26.93 13.70 -2.55
N ARG A 398 27.35 13.11 -3.67
CA ARG A 398 27.44 11.64 -3.82
C ARG A 398 28.78 11.15 -3.27
N TYR A 399 28.73 10.18 -2.36
CA TYR A 399 29.86 9.38 -1.91
C TYR A 399 29.73 7.97 -2.48
N VAL A 400 30.86 7.41 -2.92
CA VAL A 400 30.94 6.04 -3.46
C VAL A 400 32.03 5.31 -2.71
N ALA A 401 31.77 4.07 -2.31
CA ALA A 401 32.75 3.16 -1.77
C ALA A 401 32.94 1.98 -2.72
N SER A 402 34.20 1.69 -3.04
CA SER A 402 34.59 0.61 -3.95
C SER A 402 35.70 -0.24 -3.34
N ALA A 403 35.67 -1.55 -3.61
CA ALA A 403 36.71 -2.50 -3.24
C ALA A 403 36.77 -3.62 -4.29
N GLU A 404 37.95 -4.23 -4.46
CA GLU A 404 38.16 -5.30 -5.43
C GLU A 404 37.28 -6.52 -5.10
N GLY A 405 36.51 -7.01 -6.08
CA GLY A 405 35.61 -8.15 -5.89
C GLY A 405 34.29 -7.86 -5.17
N PHE A 406 34.01 -6.60 -4.83
CA PHE A 406 32.75 -6.17 -4.20
C PHE A 406 31.97 -5.18 -5.08
N LYS A 407 30.65 -5.28 -5.05
CA LYS A 407 29.76 -4.29 -5.67
C LYS A 407 29.89 -2.95 -4.92
N PRO A 408 30.08 -1.82 -5.63
CA PRO A 408 30.28 -0.53 -4.97
C PRO A 408 28.99 -0.04 -4.29
N GLY A 409 29.17 0.53 -3.09
CA GLY A 409 28.12 1.21 -2.35
C GLY A 409 28.07 2.69 -2.73
N ALA A 410 26.88 3.31 -2.69
CA ALA A 410 26.74 4.74 -2.90
C ALA A 410 25.69 5.38 -1.97
N ILE A 411 25.98 6.58 -1.48
CA ILE A 411 25.08 7.37 -0.64
C ILE A 411 25.12 8.85 -1.03
N LYS A 412 23.98 9.53 -0.97
CA LYS A 412 23.87 10.98 -1.21
C LYS A 412 23.70 11.69 0.13
N VAL A 413 24.48 12.74 0.39
CA VAL A 413 24.48 13.48 1.65
C VAL A 413 24.37 14.99 1.41
N VAL A 414 23.62 15.69 2.25
CA VAL A 414 23.56 17.15 2.33
C VAL A 414 24.12 17.58 3.68
N SER A 415 25.13 18.47 3.66
CA SER A 415 25.69 19.08 4.87
C SER A 415 25.17 20.50 5.00
N LEU A 416 24.38 20.79 6.04
CA LEU A 416 23.72 22.08 6.26
C LEU A 416 24.72 23.24 6.35
N ALA A 417 25.89 23.03 6.95
CA ALA A 417 26.95 24.03 7.06
C ALA A 417 27.47 24.52 5.70
N THR A 418 27.43 23.68 4.66
CA THR A 418 27.96 24.02 3.32
C THR A 418 26.88 24.04 2.22
N TRP A 419 25.61 23.96 2.62
CA TRP A 419 24.42 23.95 1.77
C TRP A 419 24.07 25.35 1.24
N LYS A 420 24.23 25.56 -0.07
CA LYS A 420 24.03 26.88 -0.70
C LYS A 420 22.59 27.43 -0.59
N PRO A 421 21.52 26.62 -0.67
CA PRO A 421 20.16 27.13 -0.50
C PRO A 421 19.86 27.68 0.91
N GLY A 422 20.58 27.26 1.95
CA GLY A 422 20.36 27.74 3.32
C GLY A 422 19.16 27.12 4.05
N ILE A 423 18.26 26.48 3.32
CA ILE A 423 17.07 25.79 3.82
C ILE A 423 16.95 24.40 3.19
N PHE A 424 16.47 23.43 3.95
CA PHE A 424 16.13 22.08 3.51
C PHE A 424 14.78 21.69 4.11
N VAL A 425 13.84 21.22 3.29
CA VAL A 425 12.50 20.83 3.72
C VAL A 425 12.29 19.35 3.41
N ALA A 426 11.82 18.60 4.40
CA ALA A 426 11.54 17.19 4.30
C ALA A 426 10.19 16.82 4.95
N CYS A 427 9.71 15.62 4.69
CA CYS A 427 8.60 15.00 5.40
C CYS A 427 8.96 13.52 5.58
N ARG A 428 8.82 12.98 6.79
CA ARG A 428 9.17 11.56 7.07
C ARG A 428 8.33 10.60 6.23
N LEU A 429 7.08 10.98 5.97
CA LEU A 429 6.15 10.20 5.17
C LEU A 429 6.33 10.38 3.67
N ALA A 430 7.23 11.28 3.23
CA ALA A 430 7.45 11.46 1.80
C ALA A 430 8.07 10.20 1.18
N ARG A 431 7.58 9.82 0.00
CA ARG A 431 8.13 8.73 -0.85
C ARG A 431 9.22 9.26 -1.77
N LYS A 432 9.06 10.50 -2.24
CA LYS A 432 10.04 11.20 -3.07
C LYS A 432 10.28 12.60 -2.52
N LEU A 433 11.53 13.03 -2.58
CA LEU A 433 11.97 14.35 -2.14
C LEU A 433 12.96 14.90 -3.15
N THR A 434 12.70 16.11 -3.65
CA THR A 434 13.67 16.89 -4.42
C THR A 434 14.24 17.97 -3.52
N ALA A 435 15.55 18.00 -3.29
CA ALA A 435 16.16 19.03 -2.46
C ALA A 435 15.91 20.45 -3.01
N PRO A 436 15.80 21.49 -2.16
CA PRO A 436 15.54 22.85 -2.60
C PRO A 436 16.54 23.32 -3.67
N ARG A 437 16.01 23.77 -4.81
CA ARG A 437 16.79 24.24 -5.96
C ARG A 437 16.20 25.52 -6.52
N LYS A 438 16.99 26.28 -7.28
CA LYS A 438 16.49 27.50 -7.93
C LYS A 438 15.50 27.13 -9.05
N PRO A 439 14.38 27.85 -9.20
CA PRO A 439 13.42 27.60 -10.28
C PRO A 439 14.05 27.77 -11.67
N PRO A 440 13.68 26.94 -12.65
CA PRO A 440 14.25 26.97 -14.00
C PRO A 440 13.80 28.20 -14.82
N ARG A 441 12.65 28.80 -14.48
CA ARG A 441 12.14 30.04 -15.10
C ARG A 441 11.92 31.07 -13.99
N ARG A 442 12.48 32.28 -14.14
CA ARG A 442 12.34 33.40 -13.18
C ARG A 442 11.35 34.45 -13.67
N PRO A 443 10.03 34.28 -13.49
CA PRO A 443 9.12 35.42 -13.55
C PRO A 443 9.39 36.37 -12.37
N LYS A 444 8.99 37.63 -12.53
CA LYS A 444 9.29 38.77 -11.65
C LYS A 444 8.43 38.76 -10.36
N ALA A 445 8.38 37.62 -9.66
CA ALA A 445 7.77 37.39 -8.34
C ALA A 445 7.95 35.91 -7.89
N SER A 446 8.88 35.16 -8.52
CA SER A 446 9.06 33.73 -8.25
C SER A 446 9.77 33.48 -6.92
N PRO A 447 9.45 32.37 -6.22
CA PRO A 447 10.18 31.98 -5.02
C PRO A 447 11.68 31.81 -5.34
N ALA A 448 12.53 32.05 -4.34
CA ALA A 448 13.97 31.94 -4.50
C ALA A 448 14.40 30.47 -4.73
N PHE A 449 13.68 29.55 -4.07
CA PHE A 449 13.90 28.11 -4.14
C PHE A 449 12.59 27.35 -4.23
N GLU A 450 12.61 26.22 -4.92
CA GLU A 450 11.50 25.28 -5.02
C GLU A 450 11.97 23.89 -4.60
N THR A 451 11.10 23.18 -3.87
CA THR A 451 11.26 21.79 -3.46
C THR A 451 9.96 21.06 -3.69
N SER A 452 10.03 19.75 -3.91
CA SER A 452 8.86 18.90 -4.14
C SER A 452 8.90 17.69 -3.22
N LEU A 453 7.79 17.44 -2.55
CA LEU A 453 7.55 16.26 -1.72
C LEU A 453 6.39 15.47 -2.32
N VAL A 454 6.51 14.16 -2.34
CA VAL A 454 5.41 13.27 -2.72
C VAL A 454 5.00 12.48 -1.49
N VAL A 455 3.76 12.64 -1.03
CA VAL A 455 3.24 12.05 0.20
C VAL A 455 2.11 11.04 -0.10
N PRO A 456 1.94 9.99 0.73
CA PRO A 456 0.98 8.92 0.47
C PRO A 456 -0.43 9.26 0.98
N GLY A 457 -1.38 9.54 0.09
CA GLY A 457 -2.80 9.74 0.36
C GLY A 457 -3.17 11.10 0.96
N GLY A 458 -4.46 11.45 0.97
CA GLY A 458 -4.93 12.67 1.62
C GLY A 458 -4.77 12.62 3.15
N GLY A 459 -4.47 13.74 3.80
CA GLY A 459 -4.53 13.89 5.26
C GLY A 459 -3.46 14.81 5.86
N ARG A 460 -3.18 14.65 7.15
CA ARG A 460 -2.23 15.52 7.88
C ARG A 460 -0.79 15.07 7.74
N TYR A 461 0.09 16.05 7.52
CA TYR A 461 1.52 15.86 7.37
C TYR A 461 2.31 16.84 8.21
N GLU A 462 3.47 16.38 8.67
CA GLU A 462 4.46 17.22 9.36
C GLU A 462 5.64 17.50 8.42
N LEU A 463 5.84 18.78 8.09
CA LEU A 463 7.00 19.25 7.37
C LEU A 463 8.12 19.56 8.35
N LEU A 464 9.27 18.95 8.13
CA LEU A 464 10.52 19.15 8.85
C LEU A 464 11.37 20.16 8.09
N ILE A 465 11.70 21.28 8.73
CA ILE A 465 12.47 22.37 8.11
C ILE A 465 13.82 22.50 8.83
N PHE A 466 14.88 22.34 8.07
CA PHE A 466 16.26 22.48 8.54
C PHE A 466 16.91 23.70 7.89
N THR A 467 17.67 24.44 8.68
CA THR A 467 18.31 25.69 8.25
C THR A 467 19.82 25.61 8.45
N SER A 468 20.56 26.23 7.53
CA SER A 468 22.01 26.41 7.65
C SER A 468 22.34 27.38 8.79
N PRO A 469 23.54 27.30 9.39
CA PRO A 469 23.97 28.26 10.41
C PRO A 469 23.82 29.72 9.93
N GLY A 470 23.20 30.57 10.75
CA GLY A 470 22.97 31.98 10.44
C GLY A 470 21.77 32.28 9.52
N VAL A 471 20.89 31.30 9.27
CA VAL A 471 19.61 31.47 8.59
C VAL A 471 18.47 31.50 9.62
N GLU A 472 17.58 32.47 9.49
CA GLU A 472 16.40 32.63 10.35
C GLU A 472 15.10 32.42 9.55
N LEU A 473 14.14 31.67 10.09
CA LEU A 473 12.82 31.47 9.48
C LEU A 473 11.81 32.51 9.97
N ASP A 474 10.82 32.82 9.13
CA ASP A 474 9.65 33.57 9.55
C ASP A 474 8.79 32.76 10.54
N ALA A 475 8.07 33.44 11.43
CA ALA A 475 7.21 32.81 12.44
C ALA A 475 5.97 32.10 11.85
N ALA A 476 5.62 32.42 10.61
CA ALA A 476 4.48 31.84 9.91
C ALA A 476 4.86 31.49 8.46
N ALA A 477 4.31 30.37 7.99
CA ALA A 477 4.34 29.95 6.60
C ALA A 477 2.94 30.13 5.98
N THR A 478 2.88 30.07 4.66
CA THR A 478 1.63 30.27 3.91
C THR A 478 1.28 29.00 3.14
N GLY A 479 0.12 28.40 3.42
CA GLY A 479 -0.39 27.21 2.75
C GLY A 479 -1.48 27.53 1.72
N THR A 480 -1.47 26.84 0.58
CA THR A 480 -2.45 26.99 -0.50
C THR A 480 -2.80 25.62 -1.08
N SER A 481 -4.10 25.28 -1.13
CA SER A 481 -4.59 24.05 -1.80
C SER A 481 -4.74 24.27 -3.32
N ASP A 482 -4.57 23.23 -4.14
CA ASP A 482 -4.76 23.32 -5.60
C ASP A 482 -6.22 23.59 -6.01
N ASP A 483 -7.21 23.18 -5.21
CA ASP A 483 -8.65 23.41 -5.47
C ASP A 483 -9.09 24.88 -5.30
N ALA A 484 -8.16 25.74 -4.88
CA ALA A 484 -8.42 27.11 -4.48
C ALA A 484 -8.28 28.17 -5.57
N GLN A 485 -7.99 27.79 -6.83
CA GLN A 485 -7.65 28.75 -7.88
C GLN A 485 -8.73 29.82 -8.16
N ASP A 486 -9.96 29.64 -7.67
CA ASP A 486 -11.09 30.58 -7.82
C ASP A 486 -11.46 31.41 -6.57
N HIS A 487 -10.82 31.21 -5.40
CA HIS A 487 -11.18 31.92 -4.16
C HIS A 487 -9.98 32.57 -3.44
N ILE A 488 -10.07 33.90 -3.21
CA ILE A 488 -9.04 34.71 -2.52
C ILE A 488 -8.89 34.35 -1.02
N ASP A 489 -9.87 33.66 -0.44
CA ASP A 489 -9.92 33.29 0.99
C ASP A 489 -9.28 31.93 1.33
N ALA A 490 -8.59 31.28 0.38
CA ALA A 490 -8.07 29.92 0.55
C ALA A 490 -6.59 29.83 0.97
N VAL A 491 -6.03 30.95 1.43
CA VAL A 491 -4.66 31.03 1.94
C VAL A 491 -4.67 30.78 3.44
N GLN A 492 -4.08 29.65 3.87
CA GLN A 492 -3.99 29.27 5.27
C GLN A 492 -2.68 29.78 5.87
N GLN A 493 -2.76 30.51 6.99
CA GLN A 493 -1.57 30.86 7.75
C GLN A 493 -1.16 29.68 8.64
N LEU A 494 0.04 29.15 8.42
CA LEU A 494 0.58 27.99 9.12
C LEU A 494 1.60 28.45 10.15
N THR A 495 1.51 27.91 11.37
CA THR A 495 2.45 28.28 12.45
C THR A 495 3.76 27.50 12.29
N VAL A 496 4.89 28.20 12.27
CA VAL A 496 6.22 27.58 12.27
C VAL A 496 6.67 27.39 13.71
N ARG A 497 6.85 26.14 14.13
CA ARG A 497 7.28 25.79 15.50
C ARG A 497 8.77 25.53 15.53
N SER A 498 9.51 26.21 16.39
CA SER A 498 10.93 25.90 16.62
C SER A 498 11.05 24.71 17.56
N VAL A 499 11.79 23.68 17.14
CA VAL A 499 12.06 22.47 17.95
C VAL A 499 13.39 22.62 18.66
N ARG A 500 14.42 23.04 17.92
CA ARG A 500 15.76 23.40 18.41
C ARG A 500 16.43 24.34 17.40
N GLU A 501 17.60 24.87 17.75
CA GLU A 501 18.36 25.72 16.83
C GLU A 501 18.56 25.03 15.47
N GLY A 502 18.21 25.73 14.39
CA GLY A 502 18.32 25.20 13.05
C GLY A 502 17.22 24.23 12.61
N PHE A 503 16.31 23.79 13.48
CA PHE A 503 15.28 22.77 13.20
C PHE A 503 13.87 23.21 13.64
N HIS A 504 12.94 23.19 12.68
CA HIS A 504 11.58 23.67 12.83
C HIS A 504 10.56 22.69 12.23
N GLN A 505 9.30 22.84 12.62
CA GLN A 505 8.18 22.01 12.16
C GLN A 505 7.00 22.86 11.72
N VAL A 506 6.31 22.41 10.67
CA VAL A 506 5.04 22.97 10.19
C VAL A 506 4.07 21.83 9.94
N GLU A 507 2.91 21.87 10.58
CA GLU A 507 1.82 20.92 10.34
C GLU A 507 0.94 21.42 9.20
N ILE A 508 0.56 20.53 8.29
CA ILE A 508 -0.33 20.80 7.16
C ILE A 508 -1.41 19.73 7.07
N GLU A 509 -2.52 20.07 6.42
CA GLU A 509 -3.60 19.15 6.06
C GLU A 509 -3.77 19.22 4.55
N ALA A 510 -3.36 18.15 3.86
CA ALA A 510 -3.32 18.07 2.40
C ALA A 510 -4.18 16.89 1.94
N GLU A 511 -5.43 17.18 1.53
CA GLU A 511 -6.32 16.19 0.92
C GLU A 511 -5.96 15.96 -0.55
N THR A 512 -5.64 17.03 -1.25
CA THR A 512 -5.16 17.07 -2.63
C THR A 512 -3.77 17.72 -2.67
N ASN A 513 -3.25 17.98 -3.87
CA ASN A 513 -1.99 18.69 -4.01
C ASN A 513 -2.00 20.02 -3.24
N TYR A 514 -0.90 20.28 -2.53
CA TYR A 514 -0.81 21.39 -1.60
C TYR A 514 0.51 22.15 -1.79
N GLN A 515 0.49 23.46 -1.62
CA GLN A 515 1.65 24.33 -1.72
C GLN A 515 1.92 25.00 -0.39
N VAL A 516 3.19 25.06 0.03
CA VAL A 516 3.61 25.82 1.22
C VAL A 516 4.74 26.78 0.85
N ASP A 517 4.55 28.06 1.14
CA ASP A 517 5.58 29.10 1.02
C ASP A 517 6.20 29.40 2.40
N ILE A 518 7.50 29.16 2.53
CA ILE A 518 8.28 29.35 3.76
C ILE A 518 9.27 30.49 3.53
N GLY A 519 9.11 31.59 4.28
CA GLY A 519 10.02 32.73 4.24
C GLY A 519 11.22 32.55 5.18
N PHE A 520 12.39 32.99 4.75
CA PHE A 520 13.62 32.93 5.53
C PHE A 520 14.58 34.07 5.18
N SER A 521 15.45 34.43 6.12
CA SER A 521 16.41 35.51 5.97
C SER A 521 17.83 35.03 6.28
N ARG A 522 18.82 35.59 5.56
CA ARG A 522 20.24 35.30 5.79
C ARG A 522 21.13 36.50 5.54
N VAL A 523 22.25 36.58 6.24
CA VAL A 523 23.27 37.60 6.03
C VAL A 523 24.16 37.20 4.86
N VAL A 524 24.20 38.02 3.81
CA VAL A 524 25.08 37.82 2.65
C VAL A 524 26.48 38.40 2.93
N PRO A 525 27.54 38.01 2.17
CA PRO A 525 28.92 38.40 2.44
C PRO A 525 29.20 39.92 2.47
N ASP A 526 28.30 40.74 1.91
CA ASP A 526 28.36 42.19 1.95
C ASP A 526 27.80 42.82 3.25
N GLY A 527 27.31 41.98 4.18
CA GLY A 527 26.73 42.38 5.46
C GLY A 527 25.25 42.76 5.40
N SER A 528 24.60 42.72 4.24
CA SER A 528 23.17 42.96 4.11
C SER A 528 22.34 41.72 4.44
N VAL A 529 21.09 41.92 4.86
CA VAL A 529 20.14 40.83 5.11
C VAL A 529 19.33 40.60 3.83
N LEU A 530 19.43 39.41 3.27
CA LEU A 530 18.66 38.97 2.13
C LEU A 530 17.48 38.13 2.63
N HIS A 531 16.27 38.51 2.24
CA HIS A 531 15.04 37.76 2.51
C HIS A 531 14.62 36.98 1.27
N GLU A 532 14.31 35.69 1.45
CA GLU A 532 14.02 34.73 0.38
C GLU A 532 12.85 33.83 0.78
N THR A 533 12.20 33.23 -0.22
CA THR A 533 11.09 32.28 -0.01
C THR A 533 11.42 30.94 -0.64
N CYS A 534 11.19 29.85 0.09
CA CYS A 534 11.23 28.49 -0.40
C CYS A 534 9.80 27.97 -0.56
N ARG A 535 9.44 27.60 -1.79
CA ARG A 535 8.15 27.00 -2.12
C ARG A 535 8.24 25.48 -2.11
N VAL A 536 7.34 24.85 -1.37
CA VAL A 536 7.22 23.40 -1.23
C VAL A 536 5.97 22.98 -1.99
N PHE A 537 6.15 22.16 -3.03
CA PHE A 537 5.05 21.50 -3.72
C PHE A 537 4.84 20.11 -3.12
N ILE A 538 3.61 19.80 -2.73
CA ILE A 538 3.26 18.55 -2.07
C ILE A 538 2.28 17.84 -2.98
N ALA A 539 2.74 16.78 -3.62
CA ALA A 539 1.90 15.92 -4.43
C ALA A 539 1.36 14.80 -3.55
N VAL A 540 0.04 14.65 -3.54
CA VAL A 540 -0.64 13.57 -2.81
C VAL A 540 -0.84 12.41 -3.78
N GLU A 541 -0.21 11.27 -3.51
CA GLU A 541 -0.43 10.03 -4.27
C GLU A 541 -1.69 9.31 -3.78
N ASP A 542 -2.48 8.75 -4.70
CA ASP A 542 -3.51 7.79 -4.33
C ASP A 542 -2.84 6.48 -3.90
N VAL A 543 -2.91 6.22 -2.61
CA VAL A 543 -2.30 5.05 -1.99
C VAL A 543 -3.39 4.23 -1.33
N VAL A 544 -3.31 2.90 -1.49
CA VAL A 544 -4.22 1.98 -0.82
C VAL A 544 -4.21 2.24 0.68
N GLU A 545 -5.34 2.66 1.22
CA GLU A 545 -5.51 2.82 2.66
C GLU A 545 -5.54 1.45 3.33
N GLN A 546 -4.80 1.30 4.41
CA GLN A 546 -4.89 0.14 5.27
C GLN A 546 -5.73 0.51 6.48
N GLY A 547 -6.97 0.03 6.51
CA GLY A 547 -7.86 0.20 7.66
C GLY A 547 -7.22 -0.32 8.95
N CYS A 548 -7.25 0.49 9.98
CA CYS A 548 -6.89 0.19 11.36
C CYS A 548 -8.16 0.33 12.20
N ARG A 549 -8.42 -0.59 13.13
CA ARG A 549 -9.63 -0.56 13.97
C ARG A 549 -9.57 0.51 15.05
N SER A 550 -8.36 0.97 15.38
CA SER A 550 -8.10 1.95 16.43
C SER A 550 -6.88 2.82 16.15
N GLU A 551 -6.78 3.94 16.86
CA GLU A 551 -5.60 4.82 16.88
C GLU A 551 -4.36 4.10 17.44
N PHE A 552 -4.56 3.19 18.40
CA PHE A 552 -3.49 2.36 18.93
C PHE A 552 -2.89 1.46 17.84
N GLU A 553 -3.73 0.77 17.05
CA GLU A 553 -3.28 -0.04 15.92
C GLU A 553 -2.61 0.80 14.83
N ARG A 554 -3.12 2.01 14.55
CA ARG A 554 -2.50 2.96 13.61
C ARG A 554 -1.06 3.30 14.04
N LEU A 555 -0.85 3.60 15.32
CA LEU A 555 0.46 3.93 15.89
C LEU A 555 1.42 2.72 15.89
N ILE A 556 0.93 1.51 16.15
CA ILE A 556 1.73 0.27 16.00
C ILE A 556 2.26 0.15 14.58
N ARG A 557 1.39 0.32 13.57
CA ARG A 557 1.78 0.23 12.16
C ARG A 557 2.74 1.35 11.76
N ALA A 558 2.53 2.57 12.27
CA ALA A 558 3.41 3.69 12.02
C ALA A 558 4.84 3.42 12.52
N ASN A 559 4.99 2.90 13.74
CA ASN A 559 6.29 2.54 14.31
C ASN A 559 6.96 1.37 13.57
N ARG A 560 6.19 0.45 12.98
CA ARG A 560 6.73 -0.69 12.21
C ARG A 560 7.29 -0.31 10.84
N ARG A 561 6.96 0.87 10.29
CA ARG A 561 7.44 1.30 8.96
C ARG A 561 8.97 1.35 8.83
N VAL A 562 9.67 1.58 9.93
CA VAL A 562 11.13 1.57 9.98
C VAL A 562 11.71 0.18 9.72
N ILE A 563 10.98 -0.87 10.12
CA ILE A 563 11.40 -2.28 10.00
C ILE A 563 10.80 -2.93 8.74
N GLU A 564 9.52 -2.67 8.48
CA GLU A 564 8.76 -3.17 7.33
C GLU A 564 8.14 -1.98 6.59
N PRO A 565 8.82 -1.46 5.56
CA PRO A 565 8.29 -0.38 4.75
C PRO A 565 7.02 -0.85 4.05
N SER A 566 5.87 -0.33 4.47
CA SER A 566 4.59 -0.54 3.79
C SER A 566 4.29 0.68 2.92
N GLU A 567 3.87 0.42 1.69
CA GLU A 567 3.36 1.46 0.81
C GLU A 567 2.04 2.02 1.33
N ALA A 568 1.24 1.25 2.06
CA ALA A 568 -0.10 1.65 2.50
C ALA A 568 -0.10 2.69 3.65
N LYS A 569 -1.10 3.58 3.65
CA LYS A 569 -1.33 4.53 4.74
C LYS A 569 -2.23 3.89 5.82
N PRO A 570 -1.80 3.79 7.09
CA PRO A 570 -2.67 3.33 8.16
C PRO A 570 -3.68 4.44 8.48
N VAL A 571 -4.96 4.12 8.35
CA VAL A 571 -6.08 5.04 8.61
C VAL A 571 -7.05 4.38 9.59
N VAL A 572 -7.52 5.12 10.60
CA VAL A 572 -8.49 4.60 11.56
C VAL A 572 -9.86 4.48 10.89
N GLN A 573 -10.37 3.26 10.80
CA GLN A 573 -11.68 2.92 10.25
C GLN A 573 -12.48 2.16 11.32
N LEU A 574 -13.39 2.89 11.97
CA LEU A 574 -14.20 2.36 13.06
C LEU A 574 -15.29 1.42 12.53
N ASN A 575 -15.51 0.31 13.23
CA ASN A 575 -16.67 -0.55 12.98
C ASN A 575 -17.94 0.04 13.63
N ARG A 576 -18.55 1.02 12.97
CA ARG A 576 -19.76 1.68 13.48
C ARG A 576 -21.03 0.82 13.43
N SER A 577 -21.01 -0.34 12.76
CA SER A 577 -22.15 -1.26 12.74
C SER A 577 -22.19 -2.23 13.92
N ALA A 578 -21.10 -2.34 14.69
CA ALA A 578 -21.05 -3.14 15.91
C ALA A 578 -21.90 -2.54 17.04
N ARG A 579 -22.58 -3.39 17.81
CA ARG A 579 -23.36 -2.94 18.97
C ARG A 579 -22.50 -2.35 20.09
N SER A 580 -21.25 -2.78 20.26
CA SER A 580 -20.31 -2.16 21.19
C SER A 580 -20.09 -0.67 20.86
N SER A 581 -20.00 -0.32 19.57
CA SER A 581 -19.91 1.07 19.11
C SER A 581 -21.16 1.87 19.47
N SER A 582 -22.35 1.33 19.22
CA SER A 582 -23.62 1.98 19.60
C SER A 582 -23.75 2.14 21.13
N LEU A 583 -23.29 1.16 21.90
CA LEU A 583 -23.28 1.24 23.36
C LEU A 583 -22.33 2.35 23.83
N GLN A 584 -21.15 2.45 23.25
CA GLN A 584 -20.20 3.50 23.57
C GLN A 584 -20.76 4.89 23.24
N ASP A 585 -21.41 5.05 22.07
CA ASP A 585 -22.09 6.29 21.70
C ASP A 585 -23.13 6.70 22.77
N TRP A 586 -23.93 5.75 23.26
CA TRP A 586 -24.89 6.02 24.35
C TRP A 586 -24.22 6.35 25.68
N MET A 587 -23.09 5.74 25.99
CA MET A 587 -22.32 6.05 27.20
C MET A 587 -21.65 7.41 27.13
N LEU A 588 -21.25 7.83 25.93
CA LEU A 588 -20.61 9.09 25.63
C LEU A 588 -21.61 10.24 25.51
N ALA A 589 -22.91 10.01 25.31
CA ALA A 589 -23.89 11.09 25.13
C ALA A 589 -23.87 12.11 26.28
N GLU A 590 -24.09 13.40 25.97
CA GLU A 590 -23.92 14.51 26.93
C GLU A 590 -24.79 14.37 28.18
N ASP A 591 -26.04 13.95 28.00
CA ASP A 591 -27.02 13.70 29.05
C ASP A 591 -26.77 12.38 29.81
N ALA A 592 -26.00 11.46 29.23
CA ALA A 592 -25.73 10.14 29.79
C ALA A 592 -24.37 10.03 30.50
N ALA A 593 -23.34 10.74 30.04
CA ALA A 593 -21.95 10.58 30.47
C ALA A 593 -21.76 10.68 32.00
N GLY A 594 -22.59 11.50 32.67
CA GLY A 594 -22.56 11.65 34.13
C GLY A 594 -23.15 10.47 34.92
N SER A 595 -23.77 9.49 34.26
CA SER A 595 -24.46 8.35 34.90
C SER A 595 -24.23 7.01 34.18
N SER A 596 -23.58 7.02 33.01
CA SER A 596 -23.29 5.82 32.21
C SER A 596 -22.21 4.90 32.80
N TYR A 597 -21.60 5.29 33.92
CA TYR A 597 -20.64 4.46 34.65
C TYR A 597 -21.31 3.33 35.46
N LEU A 598 -22.64 3.31 35.55
CA LEU A 598 -23.39 2.28 36.26
C LEU A 598 -23.36 0.95 35.50
N PRO A 599 -23.36 -0.20 36.21
CA PRO A 599 -23.19 -1.49 35.59
C PRO A 599 -24.42 -1.94 34.77
N ILE A 600 -24.16 -2.62 33.64
CA ILE A 600 -25.20 -3.17 32.76
C ILE A 600 -25.18 -4.70 32.73
N VAL A 601 -26.27 -5.30 32.24
CA VAL A 601 -26.39 -6.76 32.08
C VAL A 601 -26.60 -7.12 30.62
N LEU A 602 -25.81 -8.08 30.12
CA LEU A 602 -25.95 -8.70 28.80
C LEU A 602 -26.24 -10.18 29.00
N ALA A 603 -27.47 -10.61 28.71
CA ALA A 603 -27.85 -12.02 28.72
C ALA A 603 -27.80 -12.65 27.32
N ASP A 604 -28.09 -13.94 27.22
CA ASP A 604 -28.08 -14.68 25.95
C ASP A 604 -29.07 -14.08 24.91
N ASP A 605 -30.15 -13.47 25.38
CA ASP A 605 -31.22 -12.85 24.58
C ASP A 605 -31.09 -11.32 24.48
N TYR A 606 -29.91 -10.74 24.75
CA TYR A 606 -29.71 -9.29 24.83
C TYR A 606 -30.19 -8.52 23.58
N VAL A 607 -30.15 -9.17 22.41
CA VAL A 607 -30.59 -8.58 21.13
C VAL A 607 -32.07 -8.19 21.17
N ASP A 608 -32.92 -8.99 21.81
CA ASP A 608 -34.37 -8.77 21.87
C ASP A 608 -34.72 -7.55 22.75
N ALA A 609 -33.80 -7.15 23.62
CA ALA A 609 -33.93 -6.00 24.51
C ALA A 609 -32.98 -4.84 24.14
N TRP A 610 -32.33 -4.88 22.95
CA TRP A 610 -31.33 -3.89 22.55
C TRP A 610 -31.96 -2.55 22.17
N VAL A 611 -31.98 -1.62 23.11
CA VAL A 611 -32.50 -0.25 22.96
C VAL A 611 -31.65 0.72 23.77
N GLN A 612 -31.65 2.00 23.41
CA GLN A 612 -30.93 3.02 24.18
C GLN A 612 -31.35 2.96 25.66
N PRO A 613 -30.40 2.73 26.59
CA PRO A 613 -30.71 2.50 27.99
C PRO A 613 -31.06 3.80 28.71
N VAL A 614 -31.86 3.68 29.76
CA VAL A 614 -32.06 4.73 30.75
C VAL A 614 -31.05 4.54 31.88
N TRP A 615 -30.23 5.55 32.10
CA TRP A 615 -29.20 5.55 33.14
C TRP A 615 -29.74 6.13 34.46
N GLY A 616 -29.10 5.79 35.58
CA GLY A 616 -29.38 6.42 36.88
C GLY A 616 -30.62 5.92 37.62
N THR A 617 -31.28 4.86 37.16
CA THR A 617 -32.47 4.29 37.83
C THR A 617 -32.27 2.84 38.25
N GLY A 618 -32.73 2.47 39.46
CA GLY A 618 -32.67 1.10 39.98
C GLY A 618 -31.24 0.57 40.05
N THR A 619 -31.01 -0.66 39.64
CA THR A 619 -29.68 -1.30 39.59
C THR A 619 -28.93 -1.08 38.26
N GLY A 620 -29.46 -0.22 37.39
CA GLY A 620 -28.93 0.03 36.05
C GLY A 620 -29.53 -0.88 34.96
N PRO A 621 -29.19 -0.62 33.68
CA PRO A 621 -29.79 -1.28 32.52
C PRO A 621 -29.65 -2.81 32.50
N ILE A 622 -30.67 -3.51 31.98
CA ILE A 622 -30.68 -4.94 31.73
C ILE A 622 -31.09 -5.18 30.27
N PHE A 623 -30.18 -5.73 29.47
CA PHE A 623 -30.45 -6.17 28.11
C PHE A 623 -30.80 -7.66 28.14
N SER A 624 -32.05 -7.95 28.49
CA SER A 624 -32.66 -9.28 28.48
C SER A 624 -34.17 -9.16 28.68
N THR A 625 -34.93 -10.15 28.24
CA THR A 625 -36.34 -10.32 28.63
C THR A 625 -36.50 -11.02 29.99
N GLY A 626 -35.42 -11.62 30.50
CA GLY A 626 -35.36 -12.27 31.80
C GLY A 626 -35.24 -11.30 32.98
N ARG A 627 -35.29 -11.84 34.20
CA ARG A 627 -35.09 -11.08 35.45
C ARG A 627 -34.29 -11.88 36.46
N PHE A 628 -33.57 -11.18 37.33
CA PHE A 628 -32.98 -11.83 38.50
C PHE A 628 -34.05 -12.19 39.54
N ILE A 629 -33.86 -13.31 40.22
CA ILE A 629 -34.55 -13.57 41.49
C ILE A 629 -34.05 -12.60 42.57
N GLN A 630 -32.74 -12.36 42.59
CA GLN A 630 -32.08 -11.32 43.36
C GLN A 630 -30.94 -10.74 42.52
N ASP A 631 -31.01 -9.45 42.23
CA ASP A 631 -29.99 -8.75 41.43
C ASP A 631 -28.66 -8.72 42.21
N PRO A 632 -27.54 -9.19 41.63
CA PRO A 632 -26.24 -9.18 42.31
C PRO A 632 -25.61 -7.79 42.42
N ARG A 633 -26.11 -6.79 41.68
CA ARG A 633 -25.52 -5.45 41.56
C ARG A 633 -25.95 -4.51 42.72
N PRO A 634 -25.15 -3.49 43.04
CA PRO A 634 -25.60 -2.39 43.90
C PRO A 634 -26.73 -1.56 43.29
N ASP A 635 -27.55 -0.93 44.13
CA ASP A 635 -28.55 0.04 43.65
C ASP A 635 -27.85 1.35 43.23
N ALA A 636 -28.37 2.04 42.21
CA ALA A 636 -27.83 3.30 41.72
C ALA A 636 -27.70 4.36 42.82
N ALA A 637 -28.57 4.35 43.83
CA ALA A 637 -28.51 5.28 44.97
C ALA A 637 -27.27 5.08 45.86
N GLU A 638 -26.63 3.90 45.79
CA GLU A 638 -25.43 3.58 46.55
C GLU A 638 -24.15 4.03 45.84
N PHE A 639 -24.22 4.33 44.55
CA PHE A 639 -23.09 4.88 43.82
C PHE A 639 -22.89 6.35 44.20
N GLN A 640 -22.00 6.60 45.16
CA GLN A 640 -21.61 7.92 45.63
C GLN A 640 -20.18 8.27 45.20
N PRO A 641 -19.96 8.63 43.92
CA PRO A 641 -18.63 8.95 43.43
C PRO A 641 -18.02 10.14 44.18
N PRO A 642 -16.70 10.12 44.46
CA PRO A 642 -16.03 11.25 45.09
C PRO A 642 -16.03 12.49 44.18
N PRO A 643 -15.80 13.69 44.76
CA PRO A 643 -15.72 14.93 44.00
C PRO A 643 -14.73 14.84 42.83
N GLY A 644 -15.12 15.37 41.68
CA GLY A 644 -14.29 15.39 40.49
C GLY A 644 -14.38 14.14 39.59
N PHE A 645 -14.88 13.00 40.05
CA PHE A 645 -15.02 11.79 39.20
C PHE A 645 -15.98 12.02 38.03
N VAL A 646 -17.21 12.45 38.33
CA VAL A 646 -18.27 12.69 37.33
C VAL A 646 -17.90 13.85 36.40
N GLU A 647 -17.37 14.93 36.98
CA GLU A 647 -16.92 16.11 36.22
C GLU A 647 -15.80 15.75 35.23
N ALA A 648 -14.80 14.98 35.69
CA ALA A 648 -13.71 14.55 34.83
C ALA A 648 -14.21 13.63 33.71
N ARG A 649 -15.08 12.67 34.03
CA ARG A 649 -15.73 11.79 33.04
C ARG A 649 -16.50 12.57 31.98
N GLN A 650 -17.30 13.56 32.37
CA GLN A 650 -18.08 14.37 31.44
C GLN A 650 -17.19 15.19 30.50
N GLN A 651 -16.09 15.74 31.02
CA GLN A 651 -15.10 16.48 30.20
C GLN A 651 -14.37 15.55 29.22
N LEU A 652 -13.97 14.36 29.67
CA LEU A 652 -13.35 13.33 28.81
C LEU A 652 -14.32 12.90 27.71
N ALA A 653 -15.58 12.61 28.05
CA ALA A 653 -16.61 12.24 27.08
C ALA A 653 -16.87 13.37 26.06
N ALA A 654 -16.95 14.62 26.50
CA ALA A 654 -17.13 15.77 25.61
C ALA A 654 -15.97 15.91 24.62
N ARG A 655 -14.74 15.70 25.10
CA ARG A 655 -13.54 15.76 24.26
C ARG A 655 -13.49 14.62 23.24
N THR A 656 -13.85 13.41 23.63
CA THR A 656 -13.94 12.25 22.72
C THR A 656 -15.00 12.45 21.65
N ARG A 657 -16.18 13.00 22.00
CA ARG A 657 -17.23 13.29 21.01
C ARG A 657 -16.79 14.27 19.92
N GLY A 658 -15.97 15.27 20.28
CA GLY A 658 -15.46 16.30 19.38
C GLY A 658 -16.50 17.37 19.00
N THR A 659 -16.13 18.26 18.07
CA THR A 659 -16.99 19.34 17.54
C THR A 659 -17.22 19.14 16.04
N GLY A 660 -18.17 18.28 15.65
CA GLY A 660 -18.48 17.97 14.24
C GLY A 660 -19.64 16.97 14.09
N ASP A 661 -20.04 16.68 12.85
CA ASP A 661 -21.19 15.81 12.52
C ASP A 661 -20.93 14.30 12.75
N GLN A 662 -19.67 13.91 12.99
CA GLN A 662 -19.32 12.53 13.34
C GLN A 662 -18.98 12.46 14.83
N THR A 663 -19.78 11.73 15.62
CA THR A 663 -19.43 11.43 17.01
C THR A 663 -18.15 10.59 17.03
N GLY A 664 -17.12 11.08 17.73
CA GLY A 664 -15.89 10.34 17.96
C GLY A 664 -16.11 9.21 18.96
N LEU A 665 -15.52 8.04 18.68
CA LEU A 665 -15.40 6.93 19.62
C LEU A 665 -14.01 6.96 20.28
N MET A 666 -13.85 6.31 21.44
CA MET A 666 -12.59 6.22 22.16
C MET A 666 -11.49 5.57 21.30
N GLU A 667 -11.84 4.60 20.47
CA GLU A 667 -10.96 3.92 19.53
C GLU A 667 -10.33 4.87 18.51
N SER A 668 -10.97 6.00 18.18
CA SER A 668 -10.45 7.04 17.29
C SER A 668 -9.77 8.21 18.01
N ALA A 669 -9.80 8.23 19.35
CA ALA A 669 -9.25 9.35 20.11
C ALA A 669 -7.71 9.30 20.13
N GLU A 670 -7.09 10.44 19.80
CA GLU A 670 -5.64 10.66 19.85
C GLU A 670 -5.16 10.92 21.31
N LEU A 671 -5.54 10.03 22.24
CA LEU A 671 -5.26 10.15 23.68
C LEU A 671 -3.78 10.39 23.99
N GLY A 672 -2.87 9.70 23.28
CA GLY A 672 -1.43 9.88 23.43
C GLY A 672 -0.95 11.25 22.97
N ARG A 673 -1.51 11.79 21.89
CA ARG A 673 -1.20 13.14 21.40
C ARG A 673 -1.70 14.20 22.36
N TRP A 674 -2.90 14.03 22.91
CA TRP A 674 -3.44 14.91 23.93
C TRP A 674 -2.59 14.85 25.20
N LEU A 675 -2.20 13.65 25.65
CA LEU A 675 -1.35 13.49 26.83
C LEU A 675 0.02 14.15 26.68
N ALA A 676 0.59 14.12 25.46
CA ALA A 676 1.89 14.71 25.17
C ALA A 676 1.86 16.25 25.07
N ASN A 677 0.81 16.81 24.47
CA ASN A 677 0.78 18.23 24.06
C ASN A 677 -0.17 19.11 24.87
N ASP A 678 -0.99 18.54 25.74
CA ASP A 678 -2.01 19.25 26.52
C ASP A 678 -1.93 18.91 28.01
N ASP A 679 -1.37 19.85 28.79
CA ASP A 679 -1.24 19.71 30.24
C ASP A 679 -2.61 19.68 30.97
N GLU A 680 -3.65 20.30 30.40
CA GLU A 680 -5.01 20.26 30.94
C GLU A 680 -5.59 18.85 30.80
N PHE A 681 -5.38 18.21 29.63
CA PHE A 681 -5.77 16.83 29.42
C PHE A 681 -5.04 15.86 30.35
N ARG A 682 -3.73 16.03 30.52
CA ARG A 682 -2.94 15.22 31.47
C ARG A 682 -3.53 15.32 32.89
N SER A 683 -3.75 16.55 33.35
CA SER A 683 -4.34 16.83 34.66
C SER A 683 -5.75 16.24 34.81
N LEU A 684 -6.51 16.18 33.72
CA LEU A 684 -7.86 15.62 33.68
C LEU A 684 -7.85 14.10 33.84
N VAL A 685 -6.96 13.39 33.14
CA VAL A 685 -6.79 11.93 33.25
C VAL A 685 -6.33 11.54 34.66
N GLU A 686 -5.34 12.26 35.21
CA GLU A 686 -4.85 12.04 36.58
C GLU A 686 -5.98 12.22 37.60
N ARG A 687 -6.76 13.30 37.50
CA ARG A 687 -7.91 13.54 38.39
C ARG A 687 -8.96 12.44 38.31
N TYR A 688 -9.25 11.93 37.11
CA TYR A 688 -10.22 10.87 36.92
C TYR A 688 -9.75 9.56 37.58
N LEU A 689 -8.47 9.22 37.39
CA LEU A 689 -7.85 8.03 37.96
C LEU A 689 -7.74 8.11 39.50
N ASP A 690 -7.29 9.25 40.03
CA ASP A 690 -7.16 9.48 41.47
C ASP A 690 -8.52 9.43 42.18
N ALA A 691 -9.55 10.03 41.58
CA ALA A 691 -10.91 9.99 42.11
C ALA A 691 -11.44 8.55 42.14
N TYR A 692 -11.22 7.76 41.08
CA TYR A 692 -11.60 6.35 41.06
C TYR A 692 -10.84 5.53 42.10
N HIS A 693 -9.52 5.72 42.21
CA HIS A 693 -8.69 5.02 43.19
C HIS A 693 -9.13 5.31 44.63
N ALA A 694 -9.41 6.58 44.94
CA ALA A 694 -9.94 6.98 46.23
C ALA A 694 -11.31 6.36 46.52
N TRP A 695 -12.18 6.25 45.52
CA TRP A 695 -13.47 5.58 45.65
C TRP A 695 -13.30 4.09 45.93
N LEU A 696 -12.47 3.40 45.14
CA LEU A 696 -12.20 1.97 45.30
C LEU A 696 -11.60 1.64 46.67
N ALA A 697 -10.77 2.51 47.23
CA ALA A 697 -10.22 2.35 48.57
C ALA A 697 -11.26 2.56 49.68
N ALA A 698 -12.20 3.50 49.49
CA ALA A 698 -13.21 3.85 50.49
C ALA A 698 -14.41 2.89 50.50
N ASP A 699 -14.87 2.48 49.31
CA ASP A 699 -16.02 1.60 49.12
C ASP A 699 -15.75 0.57 48.01
N PRO A 700 -14.93 -0.45 48.31
CA PRO A 700 -14.52 -1.45 47.31
C PRO A 700 -15.67 -2.30 46.79
N ASP A 701 -16.74 -2.47 47.57
CA ASP A 701 -17.87 -3.35 47.19
C ASP A 701 -18.82 -2.67 46.18
N VAL A 702 -18.80 -1.34 46.08
CA VAL A 702 -19.57 -0.56 45.08
C VAL A 702 -18.68 -0.10 43.94
N ALA A 703 -17.52 0.49 44.21
CA ALA A 703 -16.65 1.08 43.19
C ALA A 703 -16.10 0.06 42.18
N CYS A 704 -16.00 -1.24 42.54
CA CYS A 704 -15.59 -2.28 41.61
C CYS A 704 -16.56 -2.46 40.42
N TRP A 705 -17.80 -1.94 40.52
CA TRP A 705 -18.84 -2.05 39.48
C TRP A 705 -18.83 -0.91 38.45
N VAL A 706 -17.93 0.07 38.57
CA VAL A 706 -17.80 1.19 37.64
C VAL A 706 -17.48 0.69 36.23
N ASP A 707 -18.26 1.11 35.23
CA ASP A 707 -18.08 0.77 33.81
C ASP A 707 -18.09 -0.74 33.47
N VAL A 708 -18.74 -1.55 34.33
CA VAL A 708 -18.82 -3.01 34.16
C VAL A 708 -20.10 -3.42 33.43
N ALA A 709 -19.96 -4.19 32.35
CA ALA A 709 -21.04 -4.97 31.76
C ALA A 709 -20.89 -6.43 32.14
N ILE A 710 -21.86 -7.01 32.85
CA ILE A 710 -21.82 -8.45 33.17
C ILE A 710 -22.43 -9.29 32.05
N VAL A 711 -21.76 -10.39 31.71
CA VAL A 711 -22.22 -11.39 30.76
C VAL A 711 -22.71 -12.60 31.53
N THR A 712 -23.99 -12.92 31.36
CA THR A 712 -24.65 -13.99 32.10
C THR A 712 -25.56 -14.80 31.18
N SER A 713 -25.96 -15.99 31.62
CA SER A 713 -26.87 -16.85 30.89
C SER A 713 -28.25 -16.90 31.52
N LEU A 714 -29.24 -17.24 30.70
CA LEU A 714 -30.58 -17.57 31.17
C LEU A 714 -30.58 -18.98 31.75
N GLU A 715 -31.29 -19.17 32.86
CA GLU A 715 -31.57 -20.49 33.43
C GLU A 715 -32.50 -21.29 32.50
N ASP A 716 -32.69 -22.58 32.78
CA ASP A 716 -33.49 -23.50 31.94
C ASP A 716 -34.94 -23.02 31.67
N ASP A 717 -35.48 -22.17 32.53
CA ASP A 717 -36.81 -21.57 32.39
C ASP A 717 -36.90 -20.44 31.35
N ARG A 718 -35.75 -19.99 30.83
CA ARG A 718 -35.58 -18.84 29.91
C ARG A 718 -36.22 -17.53 30.39
N ARG A 719 -36.43 -17.40 31.70
CA ARG A 719 -37.06 -16.23 32.34
C ARG A 719 -36.22 -15.70 33.48
N THR A 720 -35.38 -16.54 34.06
CA THR A 720 -34.51 -16.21 35.17
C THR A 720 -33.10 -16.00 34.66
N ILE A 721 -32.49 -14.88 35.04
CA ILE A 721 -31.09 -14.58 34.74
C ILE A 721 -30.21 -15.18 35.83
N SER A 722 -29.12 -15.84 35.47
CA SER A 722 -28.17 -16.40 36.44
C SER A 722 -27.46 -15.29 37.21
N ARG A 723 -27.47 -15.39 38.55
CA ARG A 723 -26.89 -14.37 39.44
C ARG A 723 -25.38 -14.23 39.28
N ILE A 724 -24.68 -15.35 39.08
CA ILE A 724 -23.22 -15.35 38.95
C ILE A 724 -22.89 -15.28 37.45
N PRO A 725 -22.24 -14.22 36.97
CA PRO A 725 -21.93 -14.05 35.56
C PRO A 725 -20.76 -14.96 35.14
N ASP A 726 -20.73 -15.27 33.85
CA ASP A 726 -19.66 -16.05 33.22
C ASP A 726 -18.44 -15.19 32.91
N ALA A 727 -18.67 -13.93 32.54
CA ALA A 727 -17.64 -12.95 32.23
C ALA A 727 -18.11 -11.54 32.54
N ILE A 728 -17.18 -10.60 32.53
CA ILE A 728 -17.44 -9.16 32.56
C ILE A 728 -16.71 -8.48 31.41
N ILE A 729 -17.25 -7.36 30.97
CA ILE A 729 -16.66 -6.51 29.94
C ILE A 729 -16.48 -5.12 30.56
N LEU A 730 -15.28 -4.57 30.46
CA LEU A 730 -14.99 -3.20 30.88
C LEU A 730 -15.09 -2.24 29.70
N SER A 731 -15.78 -1.13 29.92
CA SER A 731 -15.92 -0.10 28.90
C SER A 731 -14.60 0.65 28.64
N PRO A 732 -14.42 1.24 27.45
CA PRO A 732 -13.28 2.11 27.16
C PRO A 732 -13.24 3.39 28.01
N LEU A 733 -14.35 3.73 28.68
CA LEU A 733 -14.43 4.85 29.63
C LEU A 733 -14.02 4.47 31.06
N HIS A 734 -13.75 3.18 31.32
CA HIS A 734 -13.24 2.73 32.62
C HIS A 734 -11.91 3.46 32.94
N PRO A 735 -11.75 4.05 34.14
CA PRO A 735 -10.60 4.88 34.49
C PRO A 735 -9.24 4.23 34.21
N LEU A 736 -9.07 2.96 34.61
CA LEU A 736 -7.84 2.20 34.36
C LEU A 736 -7.55 2.03 32.85
N ARG A 737 -8.59 1.76 32.05
CA ARG A 737 -8.45 1.51 30.62
C ARG A 737 -8.08 2.77 29.86
N LEU A 738 -8.78 3.87 30.14
CA LEU A 738 -8.53 5.16 29.53
C LEU A 738 -7.11 5.66 29.85
N ALA A 739 -6.70 5.59 31.11
CA ALA A 739 -5.36 6.00 31.53
C ALA A 739 -4.28 5.14 30.87
N TRP A 740 -4.46 3.82 30.84
CA TRP A 740 -3.52 2.90 30.19
C TRP A 740 -3.39 3.22 28.69
N HIS A 741 -4.49 3.41 27.98
CA HIS A 741 -4.44 3.76 26.56
C HIS A 741 -3.76 5.10 26.29
N ALA A 742 -4.00 6.11 27.13
CA ALA A 742 -3.33 7.40 27.00
C ALA A 742 -1.81 7.26 27.10
N VAL A 743 -1.33 6.47 28.07
CA VAL A 743 0.10 6.20 28.26
C VAL A 743 0.66 5.35 27.11
N ALA A 744 -0.03 4.26 26.74
CA ALA A 744 0.42 3.34 25.71
C ALA A 744 0.53 4.04 24.34
N GLN A 745 -0.48 4.83 23.95
CA GLN A 745 -0.41 5.67 22.76
C GLN A 745 0.70 6.73 22.86
N GLY A 746 0.90 7.34 24.03
CA GLY A 746 1.95 8.34 24.25
C GLY A 746 3.35 7.79 23.98
N VAL A 747 3.65 6.57 24.47
CA VAL A 747 4.92 5.88 24.20
C VAL A 747 5.11 5.63 22.70
N LEU A 748 4.09 5.16 22.00
CA LEU A 748 4.15 4.89 20.57
C LEU A 748 4.30 6.19 19.74
N LEU A 749 3.65 7.27 20.16
CA LEU A 749 3.73 8.56 19.49
C LEU A 749 5.11 9.20 19.64
N GLU A 750 5.71 9.12 20.84
CA GLU A 750 7.05 9.68 21.10
C GLU A 750 8.10 9.04 20.20
N THR A 751 8.07 7.72 20.06
CA THR A 751 9.01 6.96 19.22
C THR A 751 8.79 7.21 17.73
N GLU A 752 7.52 7.23 17.28
CA GLU A 752 7.17 7.61 15.90
C GLU A 752 7.72 9.01 15.57
N SER A 753 7.52 9.97 16.48
CA SER A 753 7.94 11.37 16.33
C SER A 753 9.45 11.55 16.30
N ARG A 754 10.22 10.59 16.81
CA ARG A 754 11.69 10.57 16.70
C ARG A 754 12.17 9.82 15.46
N GLY A 755 11.36 8.87 14.97
CA GLY A 755 11.74 7.96 13.88
C GLY A 755 12.59 6.78 14.37
N ASP A 756 12.57 6.53 15.68
CA ASP A 756 13.30 5.43 16.31
C ASP A 756 12.43 4.16 16.29
N PRO A 757 13.00 2.95 16.12
CA PRO A 757 12.25 1.73 16.32
C PRO A 757 11.74 1.68 17.77
N CYS A 758 10.50 1.22 17.96
CA CYS A 758 9.87 1.12 19.27
C CYS A 758 9.74 -0.35 19.69
N PRO A 759 10.69 -0.90 20.48
CA PRO A 759 10.60 -2.28 20.97
C PRO A 759 9.32 -2.54 21.78
N ALA A 760 8.81 -1.51 22.47
CA ALA A 760 7.60 -1.60 23.29
C ALA A 760 6.35 -1.96 22.47
N VAL A 761 6.33 -1.70 21.16
CA VAL A 761 5.25 -2.15 20.25
C VAL A 761 4.96 -3.65 20.38
N SER A 762 5.98 -4.46 20.66
CA SER A 762 5.85 -5.91 20.80
C SER A 762 5.35 -6.40 22.16
N VAL A 763 5.29 -5.50 23.15
CA VAL A 763 5.02 -5.83 24.56
C VAL A 763 3.77 -5.14 25.09
N LEU A 764 3.38 -4.01 24.49
CA LEU A 764 2.15 -3.31 24.86
C LEU A 764 0.94 -4.16 24.47
N ASP A 765 0.33 -4.77 25.48
CA ASP A 765 -0.86 -5.59 25.30
C ASP A 765 -2.10 -4.87 25.87
N PRO A 766 -2.92 -4.26 25.01
CA PRO A 766 -4.06 -3.48 25.45
C PRO A 766 -5.21 -4.33 25.97
N ASP A 767 -5.35 -5.58 25.55
CA ASP A 767 -6.57 -6.36 25.79
C ASP A 767 -6.62 -6.92 27.23
N CYS A 768 -5.45 -7.06 27.86
CA CYS A 768 -5.26 -7.65 29.18
C CYS A 768 -5.35 -6.69 30.37
N VAL A 769 -5.66 -5.41 30.18
CA VAL A 769 -5.67 -4.42 31.29
C VAL A 769 -7.09 -4.10 31.79
N PRO A 770 -7.39 -4.25 33.09
CA PRO A 770 -6.57 -4.84 34.14
C PRO A 770 -6.56 -6.37 34.05
N ASP A 771 -5.45 -6.98 34.48
CA ASP A 771 -5.27 -8.44 34.43
C ASP A 771 -6.27 -9.20 35.31
N LEU A 772 -6.72 -8.58 36.40
CA LEU A 772 -7.66 -9.15 37.36
C LEU A 772 -8.57 -8.06 37.95
N LEU A 773 -9.85 -8.39 38.11
CA LEU A 773 -10.82 -7.57 38.85
C LEU A 773 -11.68 -8.47 39.74
N THR A 774 -11.80 -8.12 41.01
CA THR A 774 -12.73 -8.80 41.93
C THR A 774 -14.04 -8.01 42.00
N LEU A 775 -15.17 -8.67 41.75
CA LEU A 775 -16.50 -8.07 41.95
C LEU A 775 -17.15 -8.57 43.23
N ALA A 776 -17.82 -7.66 43.92
CA ALA A 776 -18.67 -7.93 45.07
C ALA A 776 -20.13 -8.17 44.64
N LEU A 777 -20.52 -9.45 44.55
CA LEU A 777 -21.87 -9.87 44.16
C LEU A 777 -22.76 -10.03 45.39
N ARG A 778 -23.94 -9.41 45.36
CA ARG A 778 -24.94 -9.58 46.41
C ARG A 778 -25.62 -10.94 46.28
N SER A 779 -25.81 -11.61 47.40
CA SER A 779 -26.54 -12.87 47.52
C SER A 779 -27.47 -12.84 48.75
N PRO A 780 -28.39 -13.80 48.89
CA PRO A 780 -29.22 -13.88 50.09
C PRO A 780 -28.40 -14.05 51.38
N GLY A 781 -27.18 -14.60 51.24
CA GLY A 781 -26.26 -14.88 52.35
C GLY A 781 -25.27 -13.77 52.67
N GLY A 782 -25.25 -12.67 51.91
CA GLY A 782 -24.30 -11.57 52.07
C GLY A 782 -23.62 -11.18 50.75
N ILE A 783 -22.39 -10.68 50.85
CA ILE A 783 -21.58 -10.31 49.69
C ILE A 783 -20.61 -11.44 49.38
N GLU A 784 -20.63 -11.92 48.14
CA GLU A 784 -19.69 -12.90 47.58
C GLU A 784 -18.68 -12.18 46.68
N ARG A 785 -17.40 -12.45 46.89
CA ARG A 785 -16.32 -11.86 46.08
C ARG A 785 -15.86 -12.88 45.05
N ILE A 786 -15.93 -12.50 43.78
CA ILE A 786 -15.58 -13.35 42.65
C ILE A 786 -14.49 -12.68 41.84
N ASP A 787 -13.42 -13.41 41.56
CA ASP A 787 -12.29 -12.95 40.76
C ASP A 787 -12.56 -13.20 39.27
N PHE A 788 -12.33 -12.16 38.47
CA PHE A 788 -12.38 -12.21 37.02
C PHE A 788 -10.97 -11.94 36.47
N LEU A 789 -10.55 -12.77 35.53
CA LEU A 789 -9.22 -12.75 34.93
C LEU A 789 -9.31 -12.27 33.49
N ALA A 790 -8.46 -11.33 33.08
CA ALA A 790 -8.42 -10.89 31.69
C ALA A 790 -8.16 -12.07 30.74
N VAL A 791 -8.86 -12.06 29.62
CA VAL A 791 -8.73 -13.05 28.55
C VAL A 791 -8.56 -12.35 27.23
N GLU A 792 -7.73 -12.94 26.37
CA GLU A 792 -7.46 -12.43 25.03
C GLU A 792 -8.77 -12.19 24.27
N ASN A 793 -8.87 -11.03 23.61
CA ASN A 793 -10.07 -10.66 22.89
C ASN A 793 -9.78 -9.85 21.61
N GLY A 794 -10.80 -9.71 20.77
CA GLY A 794 -10.67 -9.13 19.43
C GLY A 794 -10.60 -7.59 19.38
N THR A 795 -10.48 -6.91 20.52
CA THR A 795 -10.51 -5.45 20.59
C THR A 795 -9.43 -4.89 21.49
N ASP A 796 -8.85 -3.74 21.11
CA ASP A 796 -7.86 -3.08 21.97
C ASP A 796 -8.51 -2.31 23.12
N TYR A 797 -9.77 -1.85 22.99
CA TYR A 797 -10.36 -0.86 23.91
C TYR A 797 -11.34 -1.44 24.93
N TRP A 798 -12.08 -2.48 24.55
CA TRP A 798 -12.94 -3.19 25.49
C TRP A 798 -12.16 -4.35 26.08
N SER A 799 -12.12 -4.46 27.40
CA SER A 799 -11.48 -5.61 28.05
C SER A 799 -12.54 -6.64 28.43
N VAL A 800 -12.24 -7.92 28.20
CA VAL A 800 -13.07 -9.03 28.68
C VAL A 800 -12.33 -9.75 29.79
N LEU A 801 -12.97 -9.90 30.95
CA LEU A 801 -12.46 -10.69 32.05
C LEU A 801 -13.40 -11.85 32.34
N TRP A 802 -12.86 -13.05 32.41
CA TRP A 802 -13.60 -14.28 32.62
C TRP A 802 -13.65 -14.68 34.08
N ASN A 803 -14.78 -15.23 34.53
CA ASN A 803 -14.92 -15.71 35.90
C ASN A 803 -13.92 -16.86 36.17
N GLY A 804 -13.03 -16.69 37.15
CA GLY A 804 -11.97 -17.64 37.48
C GLY A 804 -12.48 -19.04 37.82
N ASP A 805 -13.64 -19.14 38.46
CA ASP A 805 -14.28 -20.41 38.82
C ASP A 805 -14.97 -21.11 37.63
N ARG A 806 -15.11 -20.40 36.48
CA ARG A 806 -15.81 -20.88 35.29
C ARG A 806 -14.93 -20.94 34.04
N LEU A 807 -13.61 -20.91 34.19
CA LEU A 807 -12.66 -21.01 33.06
C LEU A 807 -12.90 -22.26 32.20
N GLY A 808 -13.27 -23.40 32.79
CA GLY A 808 -13.58 -24.62 32.04
C GLY A 808 -14.77 -24.51 31.08
N ARG A 809 -15.62 -23.48 31.22
CA ARG A 809 -16.77 -23.22 30.32
C ARG A 809 -16.43 -22.24 29.20
N LEU A 810 -15.29 -21.56 29.26
CA LEU A 810 -14.88 -20.52 28.32
C LEU A 810 -15.02 -20.95 26.87
N PRO A 811 -14.51 -22.12 26.42
CA PRO A 811 -14.54 -22.50 24.99
C PRO A 811 -15.95 -22.61 24.39
N ASN A 812 -16.93 -22.99 25.21
CA ASN A 812 -18.32 -23.16 24.76
C ASN A 812 -19.11 -21.85 24.92
N ARG A 813 -18.93 -21.15 26.05
CA ARG A 813 -19.70 -19.93 26.36
C ARG A 813 -19.25 -18.72 25.55
N SER A 814 -17.97 -18.64 25.17
CA SER A 814 -17.43 -17.56 24.34
C SER A 814 -17.98 -17.54 22.91
N ARG A 815 -18.59 -18.63 22.44
CA ARG A 815 -19.23 -18.75 21.12
C ARG A 815 -20.70 -18.33 21.11
N LEU A 816 -21.24 -17.99 22.29
CA LEU A 816 -22.62 -17.56 22.46
C LEU A 816 -22.70 -16.05 22.67
N ALA A 817 -23.88 -15.49 22.46
CA ALA A 817 -24.17 -14.08 22.74
C ALA A 817 -23.72 -13.65 24.15
N PRO A 818 -23.19 -12.44 24.33
CA PRO A 818 -23.07 -11.37 23.33
C PRO A 818 -21.86 -11.49 22.40
N PHE A 819 -20.91 -12.39 22.66
CA PHE A 819 -19.66 -12.47 21.91
C PHE A 819 -19.87 -12.83 20.42
N GLY A 820 -19.12 -12.17 19.54
CA GLY A 820 -19.15 -12.33 18.09
C GLY A 820 -19.20 -11.02 17.32
N GLU A 821 -19.23 -11.12 16.00
CA GLU A 821 -19.19 -9.98 15.06
C GLU A 821 -20.34 -8.97 15.29
N ALA A 822 -21.53 -9.46 15.64
CA ALA A 822 -22.70 -8.62 15.82
C ALA A 822 -22.59 -7.68 17.05
N PHE A 823 -21.91 -8.11 18.12
CA PHE A 823 -21.59 -7.21 19.22
C PHE A 823 -20.29 -6.44 18.95
N GLY A 824 -19.37 -7.02 18.19
CA GLY A 824 -18.07 -6.45 17.85
C GLY A 824 -16.93 -6.87 18.76
N ILE A 825 -17.18 -7.82 19.69
CA ILE A 825 -16.17 -8.35 20.62
C ILE A 825 -16.17 -9.88 20.55
N SER A 826 -15.02 -10.48 20.33
CA SER A 826 -14.80 -11.93 20.35
C SER A 826 -13.79 -12.28 21.44
N VAL A 827 -13.97 -13.39 22.15
CA VAL A 827 -13.03 -13.90 23.18
C VAL A 827 -12.28 -15.11 22.61
N GLY A 828 -10.97 -15.17 22.86
CA GLY A 828 -10.03 -16.13 22.27
C GLY A 828 -10.55 -17.57 22.14
N GLY A 829 -10.56 -18.08 20.91
CA GLY A 829 -10.71 -19.50 20.58
C GLY A 829 -11.86 -19.89 19.64
N ILE A 830 -11.69 -19.61 18.34
CA ILE A 830 -12.31 -20.31 17.19
C ILE A 830 -13.61 -19.68 16.65
N SER A 831 -13.48 -18.79 15.67
CA SER A 831 -14.47 -18.63 14.61
C SER A 831 -13.86 -19.10 13.29
N VAL A 832 -14.26 -20.31 12.88
CA VAL A 832 -13.80 -21.09 11.71
C VAL A 832 -12.36 -21.59 11.85
N GLY A 833 -12.12 -22.90 11.65
CA GLY A 833 -10.78 -23.47 11.73
C GLY A 833 -9.80 -22.71 10.84
N PHE A 834 -8.63 -22.38 11.37
CA PHE A 834 -7.58 -21.76 10.58
C PHE A 834 -7.19 -22.69 9.42
N SER A 835 -7.10 -22.14 8.21
CA SER A 835 -6.38 -22.82 7.13
C SER A 835 -4.88 -22.88 7.47
N ALA A 836 -4.15 -23.82 6.88
CA ALA A 836 -2.70 -23.94 7.08
C ALA A 836 -1.96 -22.63 6.80
N ALA A 837 -2.41 -21.87 5.79
CA ALA A 837 -1.88 -20.56 5.47
C ALA A 837 -2.17 -19.51 6.55
N GLN A 838 -3.33 -19.57 7.21
CA GLN A 838 -3.65 -18.64 8.30
C GLN A 838 -2.86 -18.99 9.58
N VAL A 839 -2.64 -20.28 9.87
CA VAL A 839 -1.75 -20.70 10.96
C VAL A 839 -0.32 -20.23 10.69
N GLY A 840 0.19 -20.44 9.48
CA GLY A 840 1.52 -19.96 9.10
C GLY A 840 1.67 -18.44 9.17
N ARG A 841 0.66 -17.69 8.75
CA ARG A 841 0.65 -16.22 8.87
C ARG A 841 0.58 -15.76 10.33
N ALA A 842 -0.29 -16.35 11.14
CA ALA A 842 -0.38 -16.02 12.56
C ALA A 842 0.93 -16.29 13.30
N LEU A 843 1.61 -17.41 13.00
CA LEU A 843 2.93 -17.72 13.56
C LEU A 843 4.02 -16.77 13.03
N GLU A 844 3.93 -16.34 11.77
CA GLU A 844 4.84 -15.32 11.22
C GLU A 844 4.63 -13.97 11.89
N ASP A 845 3.37 -13.57 12.10
CA ASP A 845 2.98 -12.34 12.79
C ASP A 845 3.45 -12.37 14.25
N VAL A 846 3.21 -13.46 14.98
CA VAL A 846 3.68 -13.65 16.37
C VAL A 846 5.20 -13.73 16.44
N SER A 847 5.87 -14.39 15.49
CA SER A 847 7.34 -14.41 15.44
C SER A 847 7.95 -13.07 15.04
N GLY A 848 7.20 -12.25 14.30
CA GLY A 848 7.54 -10.87 13.97
C GLY A 848 7.34 -9.95 15.18
N LEU A 849 6.21 -10.09 15.88
CA LEU A 849 5.92 -9.41 17.14
C LEU A 849 6.99 -9.74 18.19
N LEU A 850 7.27 -11.03 18.40
CA LEU A 850 8.26 -11.53 19.36
C LEU A 850 9.67 -11.64 18.77
N SER A 851 10.04 -10.74 17.85
CA SER A 851 11.34 -10.78 17.14
C SER A 851 12.56 -10.67 18.05
N ALA A 852 12.42 -10.10 19.24
CA ALA A 852 13.48 -10.03 20.24
C ALA A 852 13.61 -11.30 21.10
N LYS A 853 12.64 -12.22 21.07
CA LYS A 853 12.71 -13.47 21.83
C LYS A 853 13.43 -14.54 21.01
N PRO A 854 14.48 -15.18 21.57
CA PRO A 854 15.17 -16.28 20.89
C PRO A 854 14.33 -17.56 20.88
N VAL A 855 13.36 -17.71 21.80
CA VAL A 855 12.50 -18.89 21.88
C VAL A 855 11.05 -18.47 21.75
N ILE A 856 10.31 -19.15 20.87
CA ILE A 856 8.86 -19.00 20.74
C ILE A 856 8.22 -20.31 21.20
N GLY A 857 7.49 -20.25 22.31
CA GLY A 857 6.65 -21.35 22.78
C GLY A 857 5.29 -21.31 22.08
N VAL A 858 4.94 -22.38 21.38
CA VAL A 858 3.64 -22.55 20.73
C VAL A 858 2.89 -23.67 21.44
N VAL A 859 1.82 -23.31 22.15
CA VAL A 859 0.94 -24.27 22.80
C VAL A 859 -0.16 -24.66 21.81
N VAL A 860 -0.25 -25.94 21.47
CA VAL A 860 -1.29 -26.46 20.60
C VAL A 860 -2.28 -27.23 21.45
N ALA A 861 -3.48 -26.68 21.60
CA ALA A 861 -4.60 -27.33 22.28
C ALA A 861 -5.83 -27.32 21.36
N SER A 862 -6.59 -28.41 21.35
CA SER A 862 -7.83 -28.52 20.56
C SER A 862 -8.96 -28.97 21.47
N ALA A 863 -10.13 -28.34 21.33
CA ALA A 863 -11.36 -28.73 22.01
C ALA A 863 -12.24 -29.71 21.17
N GLY A 864 -11.67 -30.31 20.13
CA GLY A 864 -12.30 -31.36 19.31
C GLY A 864 -12.52 -30.97 17.85
N GLY A 865 -12.18 -31.90 16.95
CA GLY A 865 -12.46 -31.82 15.51
C GLY A 865 -11.23 -31.92 14.60
N THR A 866 -11.24 -32.94 13.74
CA THR A 866 -10.26 -33.30 12.71
C THR A 866 -10.05 -32.18 11.68
N THR A 867 -9.07 -31.29 11.88
CA THR A 867 -8.55 -30.47 10.78
C THR A 867 -7.03 -30.54 10.76
N ASP A 868 -6.48 -31.22 9.75
CA ASP A 868 -5.03 -31.31 9.51
C ASP A 868 -4.39 -29.95 9.17
N ALA A 869 -5.19 -28.93 8.90
CA ALA A 869 -4.73 -27.59 8.55
C ALA A 869 -3.82 -26.95 9.62
N CYS A 870 -4.05 -27.22 10.91
CA CYS A 870 -3.17 -26.73 11.97
C CYS A 870 -1.81 -27.43 11.96
N ASN A 871 -1.82 -28.76 11.79
CA ASN A 871 -0.60 -29.55 11.65
C ASN A 871 0.20 -29.10 10.43
N GLU A 872 -0.46 -29.02 9.27
CA GLU A 872 0.13 -28.59 8.01
C GLU A 872 0.70 -27.17 8.09
N GLY A 873 -0.03 -26.22 8.70
CA GLY A 873 0.43 -24.84 8.87
C GLY A 873 1.66 -24.73 9.76
N LEU A 874 1.70 -25.45 10.89
CA LEU A 874 2.86 -25.52 11.78
C LEU A 874 4.07 -26.15 11.08
N ILE A 875 3.88 -27.27 10.38
CA ILE A 875 4.95 -27.98 9.67
C ILE A 875 5.52 -27.11 8.54
N ASN A 876 4.66 -26.50 7.72
CA ASN A 876 5.08 -25.63 6.62
C ASN A 876 5.83 -24.41 7.15
N TRP A 877 5.33 -23.77 8.21
CA TRP A 877 5.99 -22.61 8.80
C TRP A 877 7.36 -22.97 9.41
N CYS A 878 7.45 -24.06 10.16
CA CYS A 878 8.72 -24.54 10.71
C CYS A 878 9.71 -24.90 9.59
N SER A 879 9.25 -25.60 8.55
CA SER A 879 10.08 -25.96 7.39
C SER A 879 10.58 -24.72 6.65
N ASP A 880 9.72 -23.74 6.39
CA ASP A 880 10.12 -22.51 5.69
C ASP A 880 11.10 -21.66 6.50
N ARG A 881 11.04 -21.73 7.83
CA ARG A 881 11.77 -20.83 8.74
C ARG A 881 13.09 -21.40 9.25
N TYR A 882 13.14 -22.71 9.50
CA TYR A 882 14.29 -23.37 10.12
C TYR A 882 15.03 -24.32 9.17
N ARG A 883 14.49 -24.63 8.00
CA ARG A 883 15.20 -25.41 6.98
C ARG A 883 16.20 -24.53 6.23
N ASP A 884 17.42 -25.01 6.11
CA ASP A 884 18.51 -24.31 5.44
C ASP A 884 18.33 -24.41 3.91
N VAL A 885 17.49 -23.54 3.35
CA VAL A 885 17.28 -23.45 1.89
C VAL A 885 18.10 -22.28 1.36
N GLY A 886 19.22 -22.61 0.70
CA GLY A 886 20.11 -21.62 0.10
C GLY A 886 19.35 -20.62 -0.78
N GLY A 887 19.48 -19.33 -0.46
CA GLY A 887 18.89 -18.23 -1.25
C GLY A 887 18.03 -17.23 -0.46
N ARG A 888 17.71 -17.47 0.82
CA ARG A 888 17.07 -16.46 1.69
C ARG A 888 18.14 -15.68 2.49
N PRO A 889 18.06 -14.35 2.56
CA PRO A 889 18.98 -13.57 3.40
C PRO A 889 18.79 -13.96 4.87
N PRO A 890 19.87 -14.17 5.64
CA PRO A 890 19.77 -14.45 7.07
C PRO A 890 19.07 -13.26 7.74
N ARG A 891 17.92 -13.54 8.37
CA ARG A 891 17.19 -12.53 9.15
C ARG A 891 18.01 -12.19 10.39
N GLN A 892 18.23 -10.90 10.64
CA GLN A 892 18.95 -10.44 11.83
C GLN A 892 18.19 -10.91 13.09
N ALA A 893 18.84 -11.74 13.90
CA ALA A 893 18.32 -12.25 15.16
C ALA A 893 19.43 -12.14 16.22
N ALA A 894 19.05 -11.81 17.46
CA ALA A 894 19.96 -11.72 18.60
C ALA A 894 20.31 -13.12 19.16
N GLY A 895 20.70 -14.06 18.30
CA GLY A 895 21.06 -15.44 18.66
C GLY A 895 20.27 -16.53 17.93
N PRO A 896 20.59 -17.82 18.17
CA PRO A 896 19.88 -18.95 17.59
C PRO A 896 18.41 -18.93 18.02
N ARG A 897 17.50 -19.01 17.05
CA ARG A 897 16.06 -19.04 17.31
C ARG A 897 15.56 -20.47 17.43
N PHE A 898 14.74 -20.72 18.44
CA PHE A 898 14.08 -22.01 18.68
C PHE A 898 12.57 -21.82 18.70
N VAL A 899 11.85 -22.84 18.25
CA VAL A 899 10.42 -22.98 18.49
C VAL A 899 10.20 -24.20 19.38
N GLU A 900 9.45 -24.02 20.45
CA GLU A 900 9.03 -25.11 21.34
C GLU A 900 7.55 -25.36 21.12
N ILE A 901 7.20 -26.52 20.57
CA ILE A 901 5.80 -26.89 20.34
C ILE A 901 5.32 -27.77 21.49
N TYR A 902 4.40 -27.24 22.28
CA TYR A 902 3.74 -27.94 23.37
C TYR A 902 2.36 -28.42 22.93
N ASP A 903 2.31 -29.64 22.37
CA ASP A 903 1.06 -30.22 21.88
C ASP A 903 0.30 -30.97 22.99
N HIS A 904 -0.78 -30.36 23.47
CA HIS A 904 -1.67 -30.89 24.51
C HIS A 904 -2.88 -31.64 23.94
N ARG A 905 -2.97 -31.81 22.62
CA ARG A 905 -4.06 -32.58 22.00
C ARG A 905 -3.93 -34.08 22.28
N ASP A 906 -5.01 -34.82 22.11
CA ASP A 906 -5.03 -36.29 22.17
C ASP A 906 -4.15 -36.91 21.07
N ALA A 907 -3.60 -38.11 21.31
CA ALA A 907 -2.63 -38.75 20.42
C ALA A 907 -3.11 -38.91 18.97
N GLU A 908 -4.41 -39.12 18.74
CA GLU A 908 -5.01 -39.25 17.41
C GLU A 908 -5.07 -37.92 16.63
N SER A 909 -4.87 -36.78 17.30
CA SER A 909 -4.91 -35.43 16.69
C SER A 909 -3.52 -34.81 16.49
N ARG A 910 -2.46 -35.50 16.90
CA ARG A 910 -1.06 -35.07 16.74
C ARG A 910 -0.52 -35.49 15.37
N PRO A 911 0.48 -34.77 14.81
CA PRO A 911 1.21 -35.24 13.64
C PRO A 911 1.84 -36.61 13.91
N ASP A 912 1.98 -37.44 12.86
CA ASP A 912 2.65 -38.73 13.01
C ASP A 912 4.17 -38.57 13.28
N ASP A 913 4.76 -39.60 13.88
CA ASP A 913 6.18 -39.59 14.29
C ASP A 913 7.13 -39.40 13.09
N ALA A 914 6.74 -39.85 11.90
CA ALA A 914 7.53 -39.70 10.68
C ALA A 914 7.59 -38.24 10.21
N THR A 915 6.49 -37.51 10.32
CA THR A 915 6.37 -36.09 9.98
C THR A 915 7.15 -35.22 10.96
N ILE A 916 7.14 -35.57 12.25
CA ILE A 916 7.94 -34.90 13.27
C ILE A 916 9.45 -35.16 13.03
N ALA A 917 9.83 -36.39 12.69
CA ALA A 917 11.22 -36.72 12.39
C ALA A 917 11.77 -35.92 11.19
N ASN A 918 10.98 -35.73 10.13
CA ASN A 918 11.35 -34.94 8.95
C ASN A 918 11.58 -33.44 9.23
N LEU A 919 11.09 -32.91 10.35
CA LEU A 919 11.34 -31.52 10.78
C LEU A 919 12.64 -31.38 11.59
N SER A 920 13.16 -32.49 12.12
CA SER A 920 14.39 -32.53 12.91
C SER A 920 15.64 -32.86 12.10
N GLU A 921 15.47 -33.31 10.85
CA GLU A 921 16.50 -33.42 9.81
C GLU A 921 16.57 -32.13 8.98
#